data_AF-A0A9D4TLI2-F1
#
_entry.id   AF-A0A9D4TLI2-F1
#
_cell.length_a   1.000
_cell.length_b   1.000
_cell.length_c   1.000
_cell.angle_alpha   90.00
_cell.angle_beta   90.00
_cell.angle_gamma   90.00
#
_symmetry.space_group_name_H-M   'P 1'
#
loop_
_entity.id
_entity.type
_entity.pdbx_description
1 polymer ?
#
loop_
_entity_poly.entity_id
_entity_poly.type
_entity_poly.pdbx_seq_one_letter_code
_entity_poly.pdbx_strand_id
1 'polypeptide(L)'
;MVPRLDKSKWLPRTQAKAVYLLTDRELDALEHEERPNPRARKGPCMRLYQKEHLERASLARWGNLSALEAERERRREKREQRAITAYFQQAAEPQATAACTSDEEARSAAQQQPLQQAAATGGGSPVQPPGQALHRAAAAAAGAALQGRPAAGTPLATVTAASDTGLPSWVHTLPPLIAERVCCVPRAEPLSAGCQQQPQPQQHPQQQQQQSPQQQLPPSFVLYWMKTAIRGHENPALDAAAAAARHTGLPLLVASFLLDSHPHASLRSAVFALQGLRDVQAELRQQGVELLVNVEGHSEGQHAQQAQQEAQQAQQEAQQEAQQRDPYSPDFSFEPRAGFQHTPGWKALVRLASHAAVVVAEDFPVPPESAWLQQLARQLPLTVQLVAVDTACVLPMRLVPKCHEKAYTFRSATDVPRKQRISRTYLLAAPPPPTPPQAAPQLGAAAPAAAALLGPRAVVPASLSGLPQLPPHLLTQQWLGWQPLELAGIPQLQLQQRMVSLLRGCPGFDRSVPTVSHISGGSAAGYARWERFRRQGLPLYAARRNDAMKRDGVSRLSAFHHWGMVSPFKIAREAALDRSAGAAKFLDEFLVWREIGFNLCLHRHQLLHSLAVLPRWAQNTLRDHEAEPRQVLQYHQLDSGTTGDAFWDAAQWQLAKTGELHNNVRMTWGKAFLAWAPSPQAALQAALHCNHKWALDGGDPASYAGVLWCFGMYDGPKAAATTPVSGSLARRSTAAHARRLPPVAYAQLPP
;
A
#
# COMPACT_ATOMS: atom_id res chain seq x y z
N MET A 1 53.51 -23.61 -10.26
CA MET A 1 52.30 -23.02 -9.65
C MET A 1 51.14 -23.22 -10.60
N VAL A 2 49.99 -23.74 -10.14
CA VAL A 2 48.78 -23.81 -10.99
C VAL A 2 48.22 -22.39 -11.15
N PRO A 3 47.93 -21.90 -12.37
CA PRO A 3 47.32 -20.59 -12.56
C PRO A 3 46.00 -20.47 -11.79
N ARG A 4 45.83 -19.37 -11.04
CA ARG A 4 44.56 -19.07 -10.38
C ARG A 4 43.49 -18.87 -11.46
N LEU A 5 42.43 -19.67 -11.39
CA LEU A 5 41.27 -19.54 -12.29
C LEU A 5 40.66 -18.15 -12.17
N ASP A 6 40.65 -17.43 -13.28
CA ASP A 6 39.83 -16.25 -13.46
C ASP A 6 38.36 -16.67 -13.53
N LYS A 7 37.66 -16.50 -12.40
CA LYS A 7 36.24 -16.85 -12.25
C LYS A 7 35.30 -16.03 -13.15
N SER A 8 35.78 -14.95 -13.77
CA SER A 8 34.98 -14.17 -14.74
C SER A 8 34.90 -14.84 -16.12
N LYS A 9 35.88 -15.70 -16.46
CA LYS A 9 36.02 -16.34 -17.78
C LYS A 9 35.47 -17.77 -17.86
N TRP A 10 35.37 -18.47 -16.73
CA TRP A 10 35.05 -19.90 -16.69
C TRP A 10 33.80 -20.21 -15.87
N LEU A 11 32.90 -21.02 -16.44
CA LEU A 11 31.61 -21.39 -15.85
C LEU A 11 31.48 -22.91 -15.67
N PRO A 12 31.00 -23.41 -14.51
CA PRO A 12 30.70 -24.82 -14.34
C PRO A 12 29.46 -25.23 -15.15
N ARG A 13 29.41 -26.51 -15.58
CA ARG A 13 28.29 -27.07 -16.38
C ARG A 13 26.90 -26.65 -15.91
N THR A 14 26.63 -26.69 -14.60
CA THR A 14 25.33 -26.33 -14.02
C THR A 14 24.95 -24.86 -14.30
N GLN A 15 25.90 -23.93 -14.20
CA GLN A 15 25.68 -22.53 -14.53
C GLN A 15 25.62 -22.33 -16.06
N ALA A 16 26.44 -23.03 -16.83
CA ALA A 16 26.39 -23.01 -18.29
C ALA A 16 24.99 -23.40 -18.82
N LYS A 17 24.38 -24.48 -18.30
CA LYS A 17 23.00 -24.90 -18.63
C LYS A 17 21.95 -23.87 -18.18
N ALA A 18 22.08 -23.33 -16.97
CA ALA A 18 21.10 -22.40 -16.41
C ALA A 18 21.11 -21.04 -17.12
N VAL A 19 22.30 -20.57 -17.51
CA VAL A 19 22.49 -19.31 -18.23
C VAL A 19 22.24 -19.53 -19.72
N TYR A 20 23.07 -20.28 -20.43
CA TYR A 20 23.07 -20.32 -21.91
C TYR A 20 22.00 -21.25 -22.52
N LEU A 21 21.22 -21.94 -21.68
CA LEU A 21 20.13 -22.85 -22.07
C LEU A 21 20.53 -23.97 -23.05
N LEU A 22 21.83 -24.25 -23.14
CA LEU A 22 22.41 -25.34 -23.92
C LEU A 22 22.06 -26.70 -23.29
N THR A 23 21.88 -27.70 -24.15
CA THR A 23 21.69 -29.10 -23.78
C THR A 23 23.00 -29.73 -23.31
N ASP A 24 22.91 -30.90 -22.68
CA ASP A 24 24.10 -31.67 -22.32
C ASP A 24 24.96 -32.01 -23.54
N ARG A 25 24.35 -32.48 -24.64
CA ARG A 25 25.04 -32.79 -25.90
C ARG A 25 25.77 -31.59 -26.50
N GLU A 26 25.17 -30.39 -26.45
CA GLU A 26 25.82 -29.17 -26.94
C GLU A 26 26.99 -28.75 -26.05
N LEU A 27 26.89 -28.93 -24.73
CA LEU A 27 28.00 -28.65 -23.82
C LEU A 27 29.12 -29.68 -23.95
N ASP A 28 28.81 -30.97 -24.13
CA ASP A 28 29.83 -32.00 -24.34
C ASP A 28 30.58 -31.85 -25.67
N ALA A 29 30.02 -31.12 -26.63
CA ALA A 29 30.68 -30.74 -27.87
C ALA A 29 31.56 -29.47 -27.75
N LEU A 30 31.59 -28.82 -26.59
CA LEU A 30 32.46 -27.66 -26.34
C LEU A 30 33.72 -28.04 -25.57
N GLU A 31 34.82 -27.37 -25.92
CA GLU A 31 36.06 -27.42 -25.14
C GLU A 31 35.81 -27.03 -23.68
N HIS A 32 36.32 -27.87 -22.78
CA HIS A 32 36.15 -27.71 -21.35
C HIS A 32 37.41 -28.18 -20.61
N GLU A 33 37.65 -27.57 -19.45
CA GLU A 33 38.70 -27.98 -18.53
C GLU A 33 38.09 -28.81 -17.39
N GLU A 34 38.64 -29.98 -17.10
CA GLU A 34 38.25 -30.78 -15.94
C GLU A 34 39.12 -30.43 -14.72
N ARG A 35 38.50 -30.04 -13.60
CA ARG A 35 39.21 -29.78 -12.34
C ARG A 35 38.56 -30.47 -11.13
N PRO A 36 39.32 -30.78 -10.06
CA PRO A 36 38.74 -31.34 -8.83
C PRO A 36 37.67 -30.42 -8.23
N ASN A 37 36.53 -30.99 -7.83
CA ASN A 37 35.44 -30.21 -7.25
C ASN A 37 35.84 -29.68 -5.85
N PRO A 38 35.88 -28.35 -5.61
CA PRO A 38 36.33 -27.78 -4.35
C PRO A 38 35.39 -28.10 -3.17
N ARG A 39 34.14 -28.50 -3.43
CA ARG A 39 33.16 -28.94 -2.41
C ARG A 39 33.12 -30.46 -2.20
N ALA A 40 33.76 -31.22 -3.09
CA ALA A 40 33.77 -32.68 -3.05
C ALA A 40 35.11 -33.20 -3.60
N ARG A 41 36.20 -33.03 -2.84
CA ARG A 41 37.57 -33.35 -3.28
C ARG A 41 37.81 -34.82 -3.66
N LYS A 42 36.96 -35.74 -3.21
CA LYS A 42 36.96 -37.17 -3.57
C LYS A 42 35.87 -37.55 -4.60
N GLY A 43 35.16 -36.58 -5.16
CA GLY A 43 34.13 -36.77 -6.19
C GLY A 43 34.66 -36.54 -7.61
N PRO A 44 33.81 -36.74 -8.64
CA PRO A 44 34.18 -36.52 -10.03
C PRO A 44 34.60 -35.07 -10.29
N CYS A 45 35.51 -34.88 -11.24
CA CYS A 45 35.95 -33.56 -11.68
C CYS A 45 34.78 -32.73 -12.22
N MET A 46 34.81 -31.44 -11.93
CA MET A 46 33.87 -30.48 -12.49
C MET A 46 34.38 -29.99 -13.85
N ARG A 47 33.51 -30.07 -14.87
CA ARG A 47 33.75 -29.46 -16.19
C ARG A 47 33.50 -27.96 -16.14
N LEU A 48 34.52 -27.19 -16.51
CA LEU A 48 34.52 -25.74 -16.65
C LEU A 48 34.58 -25.38 -18.13
N TYR A 49 33.70 -24.48 -18.58
CA TYR A 49 33.60 -24.03 -19.97
C TYR A 49 33.98 -22.56 -20.05
N GLN A 50 34.68 -22.17 -21.12
CA GLN A 50 34.96 -20.76 -21.38
C GLN A 50 33.66 -20.04 -21.75
N LYS A 51 33.47 -18.85 -21.16
CA LYS A 51 32.29 -18.01 -21.37
C LYS A 51 32.08 -17.66 -22.85
N GLU A 52 33.16 -17.39 -23.58
CA GLU A 52 33.10 -17.09 -25.02
C GLU A 52 32.56 -18.27 -25.84
N HIS A 53 32.99 -19.50 -25.54
CA HIS A 53 32.52 -20.71 -26.23
C HIS A 53 31.03 -20.96 -25.95
N LEU A 54 30.60 -20.73 -24.70
CA LEU A 54 29.19 -20.78 -24.32
C LEU A 54 28.36 -19.70 -25.03
N GLU A 55 28.89 -18.49 -25.18
CA GLU A 55 28.23 -17.38 -25.88
C GLU A 55 28.10 -17.67 -27.37
N ARG A 56 29.17 -18.13 -28.02
CA ARG A 56 29.16 -18.51 -29.44
C ARG A 56 28.17 -19.64 -29.73
N ALA A 57 28.18 -20.69 -28.92
CA ALA A 57 27.22 -21.80 -29.04
C ALA A 57 25.77 -21.38 -28.76
N SER A 58 25.57 -20.50 -27.78
CA SER A 58 24.25 -19.94 -27.46
C SER A 58 23.71 -19.03 -28.57
N LEU A 59 24.58 -18.22 -29.20
CA LEU A 59 24.21 -17.40 -30.35
C LEU A 59 23.88 -18.26 -31.56
N ALA A 60 24.65 -19.32 -31.83
CA ALA A 60 24.32 -20.28 -32.89
C ALA A 60 22.96 -20.98 -32.65
N ARG A 61 22.64 -21.34 -31.40
CA ARG A 61 21.37 -22.01 -31.04
C ARG A 61 20.15 -21.09 -31.09
N TRP A 62 20.27 -19.86 -30.62
CA TRP A 62 19.13 -18.94 -30.43
C TRP A 62 19.11 -17.78 -31.43
N GLY A 63 20.09 -17.68 -32.33
CA GLY A 63 20.29 -16.61 -33.30
C GLY A 63 20.82 -15.31 -32.69
N ASN A 64 20.25 -14.87 -31.56
CA ASN A 64 20.70 -13.67 -30.83
C ASN A 64 20.40 -13.75 -29.33
N LEU A 65 21.00 -12.83 -28.57
CA LEU A 65 20.88 -12.79 -27.11
C LEU A 65 19.45 -12.48 -26.62
N SER A 66 18.68 -11.69 -27.39
CA SER A 66 17.27 -11.38 -27.08
C SER A 66 16.37 -12.63 -27.15
N ALA A 67 16.62 -13.53 -28.10
CA ALA A 67 15.88 -14.78 -28.23
C ALA A 67 16.21 -15.77 -27.09
N LEU A 68 17.49 -15.85 -26.68
CA LEU A 68 17.91 -16.57 -25.47
C LEU A 68 17.18 -16.04 -24.22
N GLU A 69 17.14 -14.72 -24.04
CA GLU A 69 16.44 -14.10 -22.91
C GLU A 69 14.93 -14.33 -22.96
N ALA A 70 14.30 -14.27 -24.14
CA ALA A 70 12.89 -14.58 -24.31
C ALA A 70 12.55 -16.03 -23.95
N GLU A 71 13.40 -17.00 -24.32
CA GLU A 71 13.24 -18.41 -23.95
C GLU A 71 13.49 -18.65 -22.45
N ARG A 72 14.46 -17.96 -21.82
CA ARG A 72 14.63 -17.99 -20.35
C ARG A 72 13.37 -17.52 -19.65
N GLU A 73 12.80 -16.40 -20.10
CA GLU A 73 11.58 -15.81 -19.56
C GLU A 73 10.42 -16.80 -19.68
N ARG A 74 10.17 -17.34 -20.88
CA ARG A 74 9.13 -18.35 -21.15
C ARG A 74 9.30 -19.61 -20.30
N ARG A 75 10.54 -20.07 -20.08
CA ARG A 75 10.83 -21.20 -19.18
C ARG A 75 10.59 -20.85 -17.71
N ARG A 76 10.82 -19.60 -17.28
CA ARG A 76 10.48 -19.15 -15.92
C ARG A 76 8.97 -19.04 -15.74
N GLU A 77 8.26 -18.37 -16.65
CA GLU A 77 6.80 -18.30 -16.69
C GLU A 77 6.17 -19.71 -16.64
N LYS A 78 6.67 -20.66 -17.44
CA LYS A 78 6.19 -22.06 -17.44
C LYS A 78 6.53 -22.82 -16.15
N ARG A 79 7.62 -22.49 -15.46
CA ARG A 79 7.97 -23.06 -14.14
C ARG A 79 7.14 -22.46 -13.02
N GLU A 80 6.91 -21.15 -13.04
CA GLU A 80 6.01 -20.44 -12.12
C GLU A 80 4.58 -20.97 -12.28
N GLN A 81 4.08 -21.09 -13.52
CA GLN A 81 2.76 -21.68 -13.78
C GLN A 81 2.65 -23.13 -13.28
N ARG A 82 3.71 -23.94 -13.44
CA ARG A 82 3.75 -25.32 -12.91
C ARG A 82 3.82 -25.36 -11.39
N ALA A 83 4.60 -24.47 -10.75
CA ALA A 83 4.68 -24.38 -9.30
C ALA A 83 3.34 -23.91 -8.69
N ILE A 84 2.67 -22.96 -9.35
CA ILE A 84 1.30 -22.52 -9.01
C ILE A 84 0.31 -23.68 -9.17
N THR A 85 0.39 -24.43 -10.28
CA THR A 85 -0.48 -25.59 -10.52
C THR A 85 -0.25 -26.70 -9.48
N ALA A 86 1.01 -27.04 -9.18
CA ALA A 86 1.35 -28.06 -8.19
C ALA A 86 0.94 -27.65 -6.77
N TYR A 87 1.14 -26.39 -6.39
CA TYR A 87 0.65 -25.82 -5.12
C TYR A 87 -0.88 -25.93 -5.01
N PHE A 88 -1.61 -25.64 -6.09
CA PHE A 88 -3.07 -25.78 -6.09
C PHE A 88 -3.57 -27.22 -6.19
N GLN A 89 -2.80 -28.15 -6.77
CA GLN A 89 -3.09 -29.59 -6.71
C GLN A 89 -2.94 -30.12 -5.27
N GLN A 90 -1.85 -29.77 -4.58
CA GLN A 90 -1.64 -30.09 -3.16
C GLN A 90 -2.69 -29.43 -2.24
N ALA A 91 -3.25 -28.29 -2.62
CA ALA A 91 -4.35 -27.64 -1.89
C ALA A 91 -5.75 -28.19 -2.23
N ALA A 92 -5.87 -29.06 -3.24
CA ALA A 92 -7.13 -29.67 -3.67
C ALA A 92 -7.29 -31.12 -3.21
N GLU A 93 -6.24 -31.76 -2.71
CA GLU A 93 -6.33 -33.05 -2.03
C GLU A 93 -7.09 -32.87 -0.70
N PRO A 94 -8.20 -33.59 -0.47
CA PRO A 94 -8.83 -33.60 0.84
C PRO A 94 -7.86 -34.25 1.83
N GLN A 95 -7.48 -33.53 2.88
CA GLN A 95 -6.68 -34.09 3.96
C GLN A 95 -7.47 -35.23 4.62
N ALA A 96 -7.12 -36.46 4.27
CA ALA A 96 -7.53 -37.62 5.02
C ALA A 96 -7.07 -37.42 6.48
N THR A 97 -7.97 -37.64 7.43
CA THR A 97 -7.73 -37.48 8.86
C THR A 97 -6.71 -38.52 9.34
N ALA A 98 -5.43 -38.19 9.24
CA ALA A 98 -4.36 -38.95 9.88
C ALA A 98 -4.48 -38.75 11.40
N ALA A 99 -4.75 -39.84 12.10
CA ALA A 99 -4.95 -39.83 13.55
C ALA A 99 -3.67 -39.43 14.30
N CYS A 100 -3.87 -38.88 15.50
CA CYS A 100 -2.80 -38.52 16.42
C CYS A 100 -1.99 -39.76 16.85
N THR A 101 -0.67 -39.73 16.65
CA THR A 101 0.31 -40.45 17.48
C THR A 101 1.50 -39.55 17.73
N SER A 102 1.73 -39.25 19.01
CA SER A 102 2.86 -38.48 19.55
C SER A 102 4.18 -39.22 19.38
N ASP A 103 5.18 -38.63 18.70
CA ASP A 103 6.56 -39.15 18.72
C ASP A 103 7.65 -38.14 18.25
N GLU A 104 7.47 -36.83 18.49
CA GLU A 104 8.44 -35.78 18.10
C GLU A 104 9.09 -35.00 19.27
N GLU A 105 8.85 -35.36 20.54
CA GLU A 105 9.56 -34.76 21.69
C GLU A 105 10.91 -35.43 22.01
N ALA A 106 11.22 -36.58 21.42
CA ALA A 106 12.38 -37.41 21.78
C ALA A 106 13.71 -37.07 21.06
N ARG A 107 13.79 -36.00 20.25
CA ARG A 107 14.98 -35.71 19.39
C ARG A 107 15.61 -34.33 19.52
N SER A 108 15.15 -33.48 20.44
CA SER A 108 15.74 -32.14 20.68
C SER A 108 16.56 -32.01 21.98
N ALA A 109 16.87 -33.12 22.65
CA ALA A 109 17.56 -33.16 23.95
C ALA A 109 18.91 -33.89 23.89
N ALA A 110 19.86 -33.38 23.11
CA ALA A 110 21.27 -33.79 23.17
C ALA A 110 22.21 -32.62 22.83
N GLN A 111 23.34 -32.55 23.53
CA GLN A 111 24.46 -31.62 23.31
C GLN A 111 24.24 -30.13 23.69
N GLN A 112 23.94 -29.90 24.96
CA GLN A 112 24.62 -28.83 25.71
C GLN A 112 25.15 -29.38 27.04
N GLN A 113 26.48 -29.48 27.19
CA GLN A 113 27.17 -29.33 28.47
C GLN A 113 28.60 -28.78 28.26
N PRO A 114 29.14 -27.98 29.18
CA PRO A 114 30.44 -27.32 29.06
C PRO A 114 31.55 -28.03 29.84
N LEU A 115 32.82 -27.74 29.53
CA LEU A 115 33.96 -28.06 30.40
C LEU A 115 34.98 -26.92 30.44
N GLN A 116 35.47 -26.62 31.65
CA GLN A 116 36.53 -25.67 31.96
C GLN A 116 37.75 -26.42 32.54
N GLN A 117 38.96 -25.97 32.20
CA GLN A 117 40.24 -26.15 32.94
C GLN A 117 40.77 -27.62 33.06
N ALA A 118 42.08 -27.90 33.23
CA ALA A 118 43.25 -27.05 33.50
C ALA A 118 44.59 -27.58 32.92
N ALA A 119 45.51 -26.64 32.62
CA ALA A 119 46.97 -26.61 32.92
C ALA A 119 48.03 -27.55 32.28
N ALA A 120 49.26 -26.97 32.20
CA ALA A 120 50.61 -27.55 31.96
C ALA A 120 50.98 -27.98 30.52
N THR A 121 52.16 -27.66 29.94
CA THR A 121 53.40 -26.98 30.40
C THR A 121 54.17 -26.30 29.24
N GLY A 122 54.93 -25.23 29.55
CA GLY A 122 56.02 -24.67 28.72
C GLY A 122 55.61 -23.81 27.51
N GLY A 123 56.31 -22.74 27.11
CA GLY A 123 57.52 -22.12 27.66
C GLY A 123 58.37 -21.51 26.52
N GLY A 124 58.45 -20.18 26.42
CA GLY A 124 59.30 -19.52 25.41
C GLY A 124 58.74 -18.20 24.87
N SER A 125 59.50 -17.13 25.09
CA SER A 125 59.32 -15.76 24.56
C SER A 125 60.74 -15.21 24.29
N PRO A 126 60.96 -14.02 23.71
CA PRO A 126 60.39 -13.40 22.51
C PRO A 126 61.49 -12.99 21.49
N VAL A 127 61.17 -12.71 20.21
CA VAL A 127 62.10 -11.95 19.32
C VAL A 127 61.35 -10.99 18.36
N GLN A 128 61.80 -9.73 18.38
CA GLN A 128 61.62 -8.62 17.43
C GLN A 128 62.84 -7.68 17.56
N PRO A 129 63.06 -6.65 16.70
CA PRO A 129 62.60 -6.41 15.33
C PRO A 129 63.81 -6.65 14.39
N PRO A 130 64.47 -5.72 13.63
CA PRO A 130 64.10 -4.43 12.99
C PRO A 130 63.42 -4.65 11.62
N GLY A 131 63.12 -3.65 10.77
CA GLY A 131 63.15 -2.18 10.93
C GLY A 131 63.86 -1.44 9.79
N GLN A 132 63.12 -0.75 8.92
CA GLN A 132 63.60 0.39 8.12
C GLN A 132 62.42 1.24 7.62
N ALA A 133 62.69 2.52 7.34
CA ALA A 133 61.67 3.56 7.26
C ALA A 133 61.72 4.37 5.95
N LEU A 134 60.75 5.28 5.81
CA LEU A 134 60.72 6.43 4.90
C LEU A 134 60.54 6.16 3.40
N HIS A 135 59.35 6.52 2.90
CA HIS A 135 59.28 7.73 2.07
C HIS A 135 57.95 8.49 2.25
N ARG A 136 58.07 9.77 2.62
CA ARG A 136 57.07 10.85 2.48
C ARG A 136 56.96 11.25 0.99
N ALA A 137 55.95 11.94 0.48
CA ALA A 137 54.58 12.25 0.91
C ALA A 137 53.86 12.97 -0.27
N ALA A 138 52.54 12.82 -0.44
CA ALA A 138 51.70 13.72 -1.25
C ALA A 138 50.19 13.45 -1.09
N ALA A 139 49.56 13.90 0.01
CA ALA A 139 48.10 14.04 0.14
C ALA A 139 47.73 14.80 1.43
N ALA A 140 47.67 16.13 1.37
CA ALA A 140 47.27 16.97 2.52
C ALA A 140 46.43 18.17 2.08
N ALA A 141 45.19 17.93 1.64
CA ALA A 141 44.15 18.95 1.47
C ALA A 141 42.76 18.32 1.20
N ALA A 142 42.07 17.84 2.25
CA ALA A 142 40.61 17.61 2.34
C ALA A 142 40.30 16.72 3.57
N GLY A 143 40.28 17.30 4.76
CA GLY A 143 40.18 16.51 6.00
C GLY A 143 39.72 17.29 7.23
N ALA A 144 38.64 18.06 7.12
CA ALA A 144 38.11 18.84 8.24
C ALA A 144 36.59 19.15 8.14
N ALA A 145 35.74 18.15 7.90
CA ALA A 145 34.30 18.20 8.23
C ALA A 145 33.62 16.84 7.95
N LEU A 146 33.68 15.88 8.89
CA LEU A 146 32.76 14.73 9.00
C LEU A 146 33.10 13.87 10.25
N GLN A 147 32.96 14.46 11.43
CA GLN A 147 32.88 13.71 12.70
C GLN A 147 31.60 14.08 13.46
N GLY A 148 30.46 13.84 12.82
CA GLY A 148 29.17 13.72 13.49
C GLY A 148 28.73 12.27 13.43
N ARG A 149 29.04 11.48 14.47
CA ARG A 149 28.33 10.22 14.69
C ARG A 149 26.86 10.59 14.96
N PRO A 150 25.87 10.10 14.20
CA PRO A 150 24.50 10.14 14.70
C PRO A 150 24.47 9.26 15.94
N ALA A 151 24.18 9.86 17.10
CA ALA A 151 23.82 9.09 18.27
C ALA A 151 22.66 8.18 17.90
N ALA A 152 22.65 6.94 18.40
CA ALA A 152 21.56 6.01 18.15
C ALA A 152 20.27 6.66 18.67
N GLY A 153 19.41 7.09 17.74
CA GLY A 153 18.16 7.75 18.08
C GLY A 153 17.34 6.81 18.96
N THR A 154 16.93 7.32 20.12
CA THR A 154 16.01 6.64 21.02
C THR A 154 14.83 6.12 20.20
N PRO A 155 14.46 4.83 20.29
CA PRO A 155 13.35 4.32 19.51
C PRO A 155 12.07 5.06 19.94
N LEU A 156 11.56 5.95 19.09
CA LEU A 156 10.20 6.47 19.28
C LEU A 156 9.24 5.27 19.31
N ALA A 157 8.28 5.36 20.23
CA ALA A 157 7.42 4.25 20.60
C ALA A 157 6.90 3.52 19.36
N THR A 158 7.27 2.24 19.25
CA THR A 158 6.62 1.32 18.32
C THR A 158 5.13 1.35 18.66
N VAL A 159 4.26 1.50 17.67
CA VAL A 159 2.81 1.35 17.90
C VAL A 159 2.58 -0.10 18.30
N THR A 160 2.53 -0.34 19.61
CA THR A 160 2.37 -1.67 20.18
C THR A 160 1.05 -2.26 19.71
N ALA A 161 1.05 -3.56 19.42
CA ALA A 161 -0.21 -4.29 19.38
C ALA A 161 -0.86 -4.11 20.76
N ALA A 162 -2.06 -3.52 20.78
CA ALA A 162 -2.72 -3.17 22.03
C ALA A 162 -2.96 -4.44 22.86
N SER A 163 -2.40 -4.48 24.06
CA SER A 163 -3.00 -5.25 25.15
C SER A 163 -4.40 -4.70 25.41
N ASP A 164 -5.34 -5.53 25.86
CA ASP A 164 -6.77 -5.19 26.10
C ASP A 164 -7.01 -3.98 27.04
N THR A 165 -5.97 -3.46 27.68
CA THR A 165 -5.98 -2.47 28.76
C THR A 165 -6.20 -1.00 28.32
N GLY A 166 -6.84 -0.75 27.18
CA GLY A 166 -7.00 0.63 26.67
C GLY A 166 -8.09 0.88 25.63
N LEU A 167 -8.88 -0.12 25.23
CA LEU A 167 -10.02 0.08 24.34
C LEU A 167 -11.24 0.60 25.11
N PRO A 168 -12.12 1.41 24.51
CA PRO A 168 -13.38 1.80 25.13
C PRO A 168 -14.26 0.58 25.44
N SER A 169 -14.93 0.59 26.60
CA SER A 169 -15.77 -0.52 27.07
C SER A 169 -16.87 -0.93 26.08
N TRP A 170 -17.38 0.01 25.28
CA TRP A 170 -18.39 -0.26 24.25
C TRP A 170 -17.87 -1.15 23.10
N VAL A 171 -16.56 -1.25 22.89
CA VAL A 171 -15.97 -2.12 21.86
C VAL A 171 -16.30 -3.60 22.13
N HIS A 172 -16.43 -4.01 23.39
CA HIS A 172 -16.83 -5.37 23.75
C HIS A 172 -18.31 -5.70 23.41
N THR A 173 -19.12 -4.70 23.04
CA THR A 173 -20.50 -4.91 22.56
C THR A 173 -20.57 -5.24 21.06
N LEU A 174 -19.47 -5.05 20.33
CA LEU A 174 -19.40 -5.36 18.90
C LEU A 174 -19.28 -6.87 18.66
N PRO A 175 -19.81 -7.39 17.54
CA PRO A 175 -19.47 -8.72 17.06
C PRO A 175 -17.94 -8.90 16.98
N PRO A 176 -17.37 -10.06 17.36
CA PRO A 176 -15.92 -10.25 17.43
C PRO A 176 -15.17 -9.90 16.13
N LEU A 177 -15.78 -10.11 14.96
CA LEU A 177 -15.23 -9.75 13.64
C LEU A 177 -15.07 -8.25 13.39
N ILE A 178 -15.72 -7.41 14.19
CA ILE A 178 -15.66 -5.95 14.13
C ILE A 178 -14.85 -5.43 15.32
N ALA A 179 -15.04 -5.99 16.53
CA ALA A 179 -14.26 -5.64 17.71
C ALA A 179 -12.74 -5.76 17.46
N GLU A 180 -12.28 -6.85 16.82
CA GLU A 180 -10.87 -7.10 16.49
C GLU A 180 -10.22 -6.11 15.49
N ARG A 181 -11.02 -5.18 14.94
CA ARG A 181 -10.58 -4.15 13.98
C ARG A 181 -10.35 -2.79 14.63
N VAL A 182 -10.88 -2.59 15.83
CA VAL A 182 -10.84 -1.29 16.53
C VAL A 182 -9.51 -1.15 17.25
N CYS A 183 -8.86 0.00 17.08
CA CYS A 183 -7.70 0.39 17.86
C CYS A 183 -7.82 1.86 18.31
N CYS A 184 -7.29 2.18 19.50
CA CYS A 184 -7.18 3.56 19.92
C CYS A 184 -6.12 4.30 19.08
N VAL A 185 -6.42 5.55 18.71
CA VAL A 185 -5.42 6.42 18.08
C VAL A 185 -4.57 7.03 19.19
N PRO A 186 -3.25 6.75 19.26
CA PRO A 186 -2.41 7.31 20.30
C PRO A 186 -2.35 8.84 20.15
N ARG A 187 -2.64 9.55 21.25
CA ARG A 187 -2.34 10.97 21.37
C ARG A 187 -0.85 11.07 21.68
N ALA A 188 -0.05 11.48 20.70
CA ALA A 188 1.37 11.74 20.94
C ALA A 188 1.48 12.87 21.98
N GLU A 189 2.17 12.60 23.10
CA GLU A 189 2.59 13.68 23.99
C GLU A 189 3.47 14.66 23.19
N PRO A 190 3.39 15.97 23.48
CA PRO A 190 4.30 16.93 22.86
C PRO A 190 5.73 16.51 23.21
N LEU A 191 6.54 16.21 22.18
CA LEU A 191 7.96 15.99 22.34
C LEU A 191 8.53 17.17 23.13
N SER A 192 9.01 16.91 24.34
CA SER A 192 9.65 17.92 25.18
C SER A 192 10.91 18.39 24.48
N ALA A 193 10.76 19.43 23.66
CA ALA A 193 11.86 19.99 22.90
C ALA A 193 12.93 20.47 23.88
N GLY A 194 14.11 19.84 23.83
CA GLY A 194 15.31 20.32 24.48
C GLY A 194 15.77 21.61 23.82
N CYS A 195 15.00 22.68 24.01
CA CYS A 195 15.28 24.00 23.47
C CYS A 195 16.41 24.61 24.30
N GLN A 196 17.62 24.58 23.75
CA GLN A 196 18.68 25.48 24.22
C GLN A 196 18.18 26.91 23.96
N GLN A 197 17.76 27.58 25.02
CA GLN A 197 17.27 28.94 24.95
C GLN A 197 18.41 29.86 24.49
N GLN A 198 18.34 30.35 23.25
CA GLN A 198 19.00 31.60 22.90
C GLN A 198 18.28 32.74 23.65
N PRO A 199 18.99 33.60 24.39
CA PRO A 199 18.35 34.67 25.14
C PRO A 199 17.86 35.76 24.18
N GLN A 200 16.55 35.81 23.95
CA GLN A 200 15.92 36.99 23.36
C GLN A 200 15.70 38.09 24.44
N PRO A 201 15.75 39.38 24.07
CA PRO A 201 15.71 40.47 25.03
C PRO A 201 14.34 40.59 25.70
N GLN A 202 14.38 40.99 26.98
CA GLN A 202 13.22 41.11 27.85
C GLN A 202 12.18 42.11 27.31
N GLN A 203 10.95 41.65 27.08
CA GLN A 203 9.79 42.52 26.92
C GLN A 203 8.93 42.49 28.20
N HIS A 204 8.29 43.63 28.52
CA HIS A 204 7.70 43.87 29.83
C HIS A 204 6.48 42.98 30.16
N PRO A 205 6.28 42.61 31.44
CA PRO A 205 5.16 41.79 31.86
C PRO A 205 3.92 42.65 32.18
N GLN A 206 2.99 42.77 31.22
CA GLN A 206 1.61 43.19 31.51
C GLN A 206 0.63 42.55 30.51
N GLN A 207 -0.56 42.20 31.00
CA GLN A 207 -1.66 41.54 30.26
C GLN A 207 -1.50 40.03 29.95
N GLN A 208 -1.16 39.23 30.97
CA GLN A 208 -1.75 37.88 31.05
C GLN A 208 -3.21 38.02 31.50
N GLN A 209 -4.13 38.19 30.54
CA GLN A 209 -5.55 37.94 30.81
C GLN A 209 -5.72 36.45 31.10
N GLN A 210 -6.21 36.15 32.30
CA GLN A 210 -6.57 34.79 32.71
C GLN A 210 -7.69 34.29 31.79
N GLN A 211 -7.35 33.42 30.83
CA GLN A 211 -8.36 32.67 30.09
C GLN A 211 -9.04 31.72 31.08
N SER A 212 -10.28 32.05 31.45
CA SER A 212 -11.14 31.14 32.21
C SER A 212 -11.26 29.81 31.46
N PRO A 213 -11.33 28.66 32.16
CA PRO A 213 -11.58 27.39 31.48
C PRO A 213 -12.92 27.50 30.74
N GLN A 214 -12.88 27.46 29.41
CA GLN A 214 -14.09 27.42 28.59
C GLN A 214 -14.92 26.23 29.05
N GLN A 215 -16.14 26.49 29.53
CA GLN A 215 -17.08 25.45 29.90
C GLN A 215 -17.33 24.58 28.67
N GLN A 216 -16.78 23.36 28.67
CA GLN A 216 -16.99 22.43 27.57
C GLN A 216 -18.47 22.08 27.50
N LEU A 217 -19.10 22.42 26.38
CA LEU A 217 -20.47 22.02 26.09
C LEU A 217 -20.57 20.49 26.13
N PRO A 218 -21.69 19.92 26.62
CA PRO A 218 -21.87 18.47 26.63
C PRO A 218 -21.81 17.91 25.21
N PRO A 219 -21.23 16.71 25.01
CA PRO A 219 -21.11 16.11 23.69
C PRO A 219 -22.49 15.82 23.11
N SER A 220 -22.67 16.12 21.82
CA SER A 220 -23.98 16.13 21.18
C SER A 220 -24.26 14.92 20.28
N PHE A 221 -23.22 14.17 19.90
CA PHE A 221 -23.31 13.02 18.98
C PHE A 221 -22.07 12.11 19.08
N VAL A 222 -22.14 10.95 18.43
CA VAL A 222 -20.98 10.19 17.96
C VAL A 222 -20.71 10.55 16.51
N LEU A 223 -19.44 10.78 16.16
CA LEU A 223 -19.01 11.12 14.81
C LEU A 223 -18.32 9.94 14.14
N TYR A 224 -18.77 9.53 12.95
CA TYR A 224 -17.94 8.76 12.02
C TYR A 224 -17.36 9.71 10.97
N TRP A 225 -16.05 9.92 11.01
CA TRP A 225 -15.30 10.59 9.95
C TRP A 225 -14.91 9.56 8.88
N MET A 226 -15.67 9.57 7.79
CA MET A 226 -15.48 8.68 6.64
C MET A 226 -14.48 9.28 5.65
N LYS A 227 -13.40 8.53 5.37
CA LYS A 227 -12.32 8.91 4.46
C LYS A 227 -12.16 7.90 3.32
N THR A 228 -11.82 6.67 3.67
CA THR A 228 -11.38 5.63 2.73
C THR A 228 -12.31 4.41 2.65
N ALA A 229 -13.39 4.37 3.44
CA ALA A 229 -14.46 3.38 3.31
C ALA A 229 -15.77 4.03 2.83
N ILE A 230 -15.77 4.51 1.58
CA ILE A 230 -16.90 5.23 0.97
C ILE A 230 -18.03 4.24 0.58
N ARG A 231 -18.67 3.65 1.60
CA ARG A 231 -19.82 2.74 1.52
C ARG A 231 -20.66 2.75 2.81
N GLY A 232 -21.98 2.64 2.69
CA GLY A 232 -22.95 2.55 3.80
C GLY A 232 -23.33 1.10 4.17
N HIS A 233 -22.57 0.11 3.70
CA HIS A 233 -22.82 -1.33 3.86
C HIS A 233 -21.48 -2.09 4.05
N GLU A 234 -21.51 -3.22 4.76
CA GLU A 234 -20.33 -4.01 5.16
C GLU A 234 -19.11 -3.11 5.55
N ASN A 235 -19.35 -2.14 6.44
CA ASN A 235 -18.39 -1.11 6.83
C ASN A 235 -18.12 -1.14 8.35
N PRO A 236 -17.01 -1.76 8.79
CA PRO A 236 -16.68 -1.91 10.21
C PRO A 236 -16.61 -0.61 11.01
N ALA A 237 -16.21 0.51 10.38
CA ALA A 237 -16.14 1.82 11.04
C ALA A 237 -17.54 2.39 11.32
N LEU A 238 -18.48 2.21 10.37
CA LEU A 238 -19.88 2.59 10.53
C LEU A 238 -20.56 1.75 11.62
N ASP A 239 -20.28 0.44 11.65
CA ASP A 239 -20.80 -0.46 12.68
C ASP A 239 -20.25 -0.14 14.08
N ALA A 240 -18.96 0.18 14.17
CA ALA A 240 -18.33 0.65 15.41
C ALA A 240 -18.93 1.98 15.90
N ALA A 241 -19.16 2.94 15.01
CA ALA A 241 -19.80 4.20 15.35
C ALA A 241 -21.27 4.01 15.80
N ALA A 242 -22.02 3.09 15.18
CA ALA A 242 -23.37 2.73 15.61
C ALA A 242 -23.39 2.05 16.99
N ALA A 243 -22.39 1.22 17.32
CA ALA A 243 -22.26 0.63 18.65
C ALA A 243 -21.92 1.67 19.72
N ALA A 244 -20.99 2.59 19.44
CA ALA A 244 -20.67 3.72 20.32
C ALA A 244 -21.91 4.62 20.55
N ALA A 245 -22.67 4.94 19.49
CA ALA A 245 -23.91 5.71 19.57
C ALA A 245 -24.95 5.03 20.50
N ARG A 246 -25.19 3.72 20.33
CA ARG A 246 -26.06 2.94 21.24
C ARG A 246 -25.60 2.97 22.69
N HIS A 247 -24.30 2.78 22.92
CA HIS A 247 -23.74 2.74 24.28
C HIS A 247 -23.82 4.09 24.99
N THR A 248 -23.59 5.18 24.26
CA THR A 248 -23.64 6.56 24.79
C THR A 248 -25.03 7.15 24.86
N GLY A 249 -26.02 6.55 24.18
CA GLY A 249 -27.36 7.11 24.03
C GLY A 249 -27.41 8.36 23.14
N LEU A 250 -26.34 8.65 22.40
CA LEU A 250 -26.22 9.82 21.53
C LEU A 250 -26.52 9.47 20.07
N PRO A 251 -27.00 10.43 19.26
CA PRO A 251 -27.20 10.23 17.82
C PRO A 251 -25.88 9.99 17.09
N LEU A 252 -25.96 9.27 15.96
CA LEU A 252 -24.83 9.08 15.05
C LEU A 252 -24.86 10.13 13.94
N LEU A 253 -23.75 10.84 13.77
CA LEU A 253 -23.48 11.70 12.63
C LEU A 253 -22.35 11.10 11.79
N VAL A 254 -22.53 11.01 10.47
CA VAL A 254 -21.46 10.65 9.53
C VAL A 254 -21.03 11.88 8.75
N ALA A 255 -19.73 12.11 8.63
CA ALA A 255 -19.19 13.22 7.83
C ALA A 255 -17.97 12.78 7.00
N SER A 256 -17.84 13.35 5.81
CA SER A 256 -16.66 13.21 4.95
C SER A 256 -16.16 14.59 4.51
N PHE A 257 -14.84 14.74 4.44
CA PHE A 257 -14.16 15.99 4.13
C PHE A 257 -13.20 15.76 2.97
N LEU A 258 -13.50 16.35 1.81
CA LEU A 258 -12.56 16.40 0.69
C LEU A 258 -11.62 17.58 0.90
N LEU A 259 -10.52 17.30 1.58
CA LEU A 259 -9.46 18.27 1.84
C LEU A 259 -8.55 18.41 0.62
N ASP A 260 -8.29 19.65 0.20
CA ASP A 260 -7.38 19.92 -0.91
C ASP A 260 -5.91 19.77 -0.49
N SER A 261 -5.63 19.78 0.81
CA SER A 261 -4.29 19.59 1.36
C SER A 261 -3.67 18.21 1.11
N HIS A 262 -4.41 17.27 0.49
CA HIS A 262 -3.88 16.01 -0.02
C HIS A 262 -2.77 16.29 -1.07
N PRO A 263 -1.57 15.68 -0.97
CA PRO A 263 -0.44 15.98 -1.86
C PRO A 263 -0.71 15.78 -3.36
N HIS A 264 -1.70 14.94 -3.66
CA HIS A 264 -2.21 14.60 -4.99
C HIS A 264 -3.72 14.89 -5.13
N ALA A 265 -4.24 15.91 -4.43
CA ALA A 265 -5.59 16.41 -4.64
C ALA A 265 -5.76 16.82 -6.11
N SER A 266 -6.70 16.19 -6.83
CA SER A 266 -6.93 16.48 -8.25
C SER A 266 -8.42 16.42 -8.59
N LEU A 267 -8.80 17.03 -9.72
CA LEU A 267 -10.15 16.89 -10.26
C LEU A 267 -10.52 15.42 -10.48
N ARG A 268 -9.57 14.58 -10.90
CA ARG A 268 -9.76 13.14 -11.11
C ARG A 268 -10.15 12.41 -9.83
N SER A 269 -9.34 12.52 -8.78
CA SER A 269 -9.59 11.83 -7.51
C SER A 269 -10.84 12.36 -6.83
N ALA A 270 -11.01 13.68 -6.77
CA ALA A 270 -12.17 14.32 -6.14
C ALA A 270 -13.50 13.97 -6.84
N VAL A 271 -13.58 13.98 -8.18
CA VAL A 271 -14.81 13.56 -8.88
C VAL A 271 -15.14 12.09 -8.62
N PHE A 272 -14.15 11.21 -8.62
CA PHE A 272 -14.37 9.78 -8.35
C PHE A 272 -14.86 9.57 -6.91
N ALA A 273 -14.26 10.24 -5.92
CA ALA A 273 -14.67 10.20 -4.52
C ALA A 273 -16.10 10.74 -4.30
N LEU A 274 -16.45 11.90 -4.89
CA LEU A 274 -17.80 12.48 -4.78
C LEU A 274 -18.88 11.61 -5.43
N GLN A 275 -18.56 10.92 -6.54
CA GLN A 275 -19.46 9.91 -7.12
C GLN A 275 -19.71 8.75 -6.13
N GLY A 276 -18.72 8.38 -5.32
CA GLY A 276 -18.86 7.44 -4.21
C GLY A 276 -19.75 7.97 -3.09
N LEU A 277 -19.44 9.15 -2.56
CA LEU A 277 -20.16 9.76 -1.44
C LEU A 277 -21.64 10.03 -1.77
N ARG A 278 -21.95 10.26 -3.04
CA ARG A 278 -23.31 10.35 -3.56
C ARG A 278 -24.11 9.05 -3.37
N ASP A 279 -23.51 7.90 -3.61
CA ASP A 279 -24.13 6.60 -3.33
C ASP A 279 -24.25 6.38 -1.81
N VAL A 280 -23.23 6.73 -1.01
CA VAL A 280 -23.27 6.61 0.45
C VAL A 280 -24.37 7.46 1.10
N GLN A 281 -24.53 8.72 0.69
CA GLN A 281 -25.56 9.61 1.24
C GLN A 281 -26.96 9.04 0.96
N ALA A 282 -27.17 8.41 -0.20
CA ALA A 282 -28.41 7.69 -0.49
C ALA A 282 -28.56 6.40 0.34
N GLU A 283 -27.50 5.61 0.51
CA GLU A 283 -27.49 4.38 1.32
C GLU A 283 -27.78 4.64 2.81
N LEU A 284 -27.24 5.72 3.40
CA LEU A 284 -27.44 6.06 4.81
C LEU A 284 -28.81 6.69 5.08
N ARG A 285 -29.32 7.54 4.17
CA ARG A 285 -30.68 8.11 4.30
C ARG A 285 -31.76 7.04 4.32
N GLN A 286 -31.61 5.97 3.54
CA GLN A 286 -32.50 4.80 3.59
C GLN A 286 -32.47 4.07 4.94
N GLN A 287 -31.42 4.26 5.73
CA GLN A 287 -31.22 3.69 7.06
C GLN A 287 -31.49 4.71 8.20
N GLY A 288 -31.97 5.91 7.88
CA GLY A 288 -32.31 6.96 8.86
C GLY A 288 -31.12 7.77 9.40
N VAL A 289 -29.96 7.72 8.76
CA VAL A 289 -28.75 8.47 9.15
C VAL A 289 -28.31 9.40 8.01
N GLU A 290 -27.81 10.58 8.33
CA GLU A 290 -27.35 11.56 7.34
C GLU A 290 -25.82 11.51 7.15
N LEU A 291 -25.36 11.73 5.91
CA LEU A 291 -23.96 12.00 5.58
C LEU A 291 -23.78 13.47 5.23
N LEU A 292 -22.96 14.17 6.00
CA LEU A 292 -22.48 15.50 5.64
C LEU A 292 -21.21 15.41 4.78
N VAL A 293 -21.19 16.11 3.66
CA VAL A 293 -20.01 16.19 2.77
C VAL A 293 -19.51 17.62 2.71
N ASN A 294 -18.30 17.85 3.20
CA ASN A 294 -17.55 19.10 3.03
C ASN A 294 -16.61 18.96 1.82
N VAL A 295 -16.55 19.99 0.98
CA VAL A 295 -15.55 20.12 -0.08
C VAL A 295 -14.80 21.43 0.11
N GLU A 296 -13.50 21.35 0.33
CA GLU A 296 -12.66 22.50 0.61
C GLU A 296 -12.60 23.48 -0.58
N GLY A 297 -12.84 24.76 -0.31
CA GLY A 297 -12.97 25.81 -1.32
C GLY A 297 -14.37 25.92 -1.94
N HIS A 298 -15.35 25.16 -1.44
CA HIS A 298 -16.76 25.22 -1.87
C HIS A 298 -17.73 25.36 -0.70
N SER A 299 -17.55 24.55 0.34
CA SER A 299 -18.46 24.48 1.49
C SER A 299 -18.37 25.71 2.42
N GLU A 300 -17.35 26.54 2.28
CA GLU A 300 -17.03 27.64 3.19
C GLU A 300 -17.99 28.84 3.10
N GLY A 301 -18.85 28.87 2.08
CA GLY A 301 -19.80 29.95 1.81
C GLY A 301 -19.31 30.90 0.72
N GLN A 302 -20.22 31.33 -0.16
CA GLN A 302 -19.90 32.18 -1.30
C GLN A 302 -19.70 33.65 -0.89
N HIS A 303 -18.53 34.00 -0.34
CA HIS A 303 -18.03 35.37 -0.37
C HIS A 303 -17.53 35.71 -1.79
N ALA A 304 -18.48 35.73 -2.74
CA ALA A 304 -18.26 35.54 -4.18
C ALA A 304 -17.29 36.52 -4.86
N GLN A 305 -17.04 37.71 -4.28
CA GLN A 305 -16.12 38.71 -4.84
C GLN A 305 -14.69 38.55 -4.30
N GLN A 306 -14.53 38.38 -2.99
CA GLN A 306 -13.22 38.23 -2.36
C GLN A 306 -12.63 36.84 -2.65
N ALA A 307 -13.46 35.80 -2.55
CA ALA A 307 -13.08 34.43 -2.93
C ALA A 307 -12.74 34.29 -4.43
N GLN A 308 -13.23 35.17 -5.32
CA GLN A 308 -12.82 35.15 -6.73
C GLN A 308 -11.40 35.70 -6.95
N GLN A 309 -11.02 36.78 -6.24
CA GLN A 309 -9.65 37.31 -6.31
C GLN A 309 -8.67 36.38 -5.60
N GLU A 310 -9.02 35.92 -4.39
CA GLU A 310 -8.23 34.94 -3.63
C GLU A 310 -8.12 33.61 -4.37
N ALA A 311 -9.18 33.09 -5.01
CA ALA A 311 -9.06 31.89 -5.85
C ALA A 311 -8.31 32.12 -7.16
N GLN A 312 -8.29 33.32 -7.74
CA GLN A 312 -7.44 33.61 -8.90
C GLN A 312 -5.96 33.63 -8.52
N GLN A 313 -5.61 34.26 -7.39
CA GLN A 313 -4.25 34.26 -6.88
C GLN A 313 -3.82 32.87 -6.41
N ALA A 314 -4.62 32.20 -5.58
CA ALA A 314 -4.36 30.83 -5.13
C ALA A 314 -4.37 29.82 -6.29
N GLN A 315 -5.08 30.09 -7.40
CA GLN A 315 -4.97 29.29 -8.62
C GLN A 315 -3.66 29.53 -9.36
N GLN A 316 -3.14 30.76 -9.41
CA GLN A 316 -1.81 31.03 -9.98
C GLN A 316 -0.71 30.39 -9.12
N GLU A 317 -0.80 30.54 -7.80
CA GLU A 317 0.12 29.93 -6.82
C GLU A 317 0.03 28.39 -6.87
N ALA A 318 -1.17 27.79 -6.86
CA ALA A 318 -1.33 26.34 -7.00
C ALA A 318 -0.93 25.80 -8.37
N GLN A 319 -1.07 26.59 -9.45
CA GLN A 319 -0.54 26.23 -10.78
C GLN A 319 0.99 26.28 -10.82
N GLN A 320 1.61 27.26 -10.15
CA GLN A 320 3.06 27.30 -9.96
C GLN A 320 3.54 26.15 -9.06
N GLU A 321 2.90 25.88 -7.92
CA GLU A 321 3.20 24.73 -7.04
C GLU A 321 3.06 23.39 -7.78
N ALA A 322 1.98 23.20 -8.56
CA ALA A 322 1.77 21.98 -9.34
C ALA A 322 2.80 21.80 -10.47
N GLN A 323 3.40 22.89 -10.96
CA GLN A 323 4.55 22.87 -11.85
C GLN A 323 5.89 22.72 -11.11
N GLN A 324 5.96 23.09 -9.82
CA GLN A 324 7.17 23.07 -8.98
C GLN A 324 7.33 21.82 -8.11
N ARG A 325 6.31 20.95 -8.00
CA ARG A 325 6.39 19.64 -7.31
C ARG A 325 7.21 18.59 -8.08
N ASP A 326 8.41 18.97 -8.52
CA ASP A 326 9.40 18.04 -9.08
C ASP A 326 9.92 17.12 -7.95
N PRO A 327 9.76 15.79 -8.05
CA PRO A 327 10.24 14.82 -7.06
C PRO A 327 11.77 14.69 -6.99
N TYR A 328 12.52 15.42 -7.82
CA TYR A 328 13.96 15.61 -7.70
C TYR A 328 14.35 16.85 -6.87
N SER A 329 13.38 17.72 -6.53
CA SER A 329 13.60 18.86 -5.64
C SER A 329 13.88 18.39 -4.20
N PRO A 330 14.83 19.01 -3.46
CA PRO A 330 15.08 18.67 -2.06
C PRO A 330 13.87 18.96 -1.14
N ASP A 331 13.02 19.91 -1.53
CA ASP A 331 11.84 20.32 -0.76
C ASP A 331 10.59 19.46 -1.06
N PHE A 332 10.71 18.46 -1.95
CA PHE A 332 9.60 17.62 -2.33
C PHE A 332 9.15 16.69 -1.20
N SER A 333 7.85 16.72 -0.89
CA SER A 333 7.25 15.93 0.20
C SER A 333 5.94 15.25 -0.20
N PHE A 334 5.71 14.08 0.41
CA PHE A 334 4.45 13.33 0.38
C PHE A 334 3.57 13.62 1.61
N GLU A 335 4.00 14.48 2.52
CA GLU A 335 3.18 14.96 3.64
C GLU A 335 2.13 15.99 3.15
N PRO A 336 1.02 16.19 3.90
CA PRO A 336 0.04 17.23 3.60
C PRO A 336 0.68 18.60 3.36
N ARG A 337 0.03 19.46 2.56
CA ARG A 337 0.50 20.84 2.33
C ARG A 337 0.80 21.56 3.65
N ALA A 338 1.95 22.23 3.73
CA ALA A 338 2.35 22.96 4.92
C ALA A 338 1.27 23.99 5.30
N GLY A 339 0.93 24.09 6.58
CA GLY A 339 -0.13 24.97 7.04
C GLY A 339 -1.56 24.44 6.88
N PHE A 340 -1.77 23.20 6.39
CA PHE A 340 -3.12 22.64 6.19
C PHE A 340 -4.03 22.73 7.42
N GLN A 341 -3.45 22.70 8.64
CA GLN A 341 -4.21 22.85 9.89
C GLN A 341 -4.95 24.20 10.02
N HIS A 342 -4.61 25.20 9.19
CA HIS A 342 -5.25 26.50 9.14
C HIS A 342 -6.30 26.63 8.03
N THR A 343 -6.45 25.62 7.17
CA THR A 343 -7.47 25.60 6.12
C THR A 343 -8.89 25.61 6.70
N PRO A 344 -9.87 26.15 5.97
CA PRO A 344 -11.26 26.13 6.41
C PRO A 344 -11.83 24.71 6.57
N GLY A 345 -11.57 23.80 5.62
CA GLY A 345 -12.02 22.41 5.66
C GLY A 345 -11.47 21.66 6.89
N TRP A 346 -10.19 21.83 7.20
CA TRP A 346 -9.59 21.25 8.41
C TRP A 346 -10.19 21.83 9.69
N LYS A 347 -10.31 23.17 9.78
CA LYS A 347 -10.94 23.84 10.93
C LYS A 347 -12.38 23.38 11.14
N ALA A 348 -13.13 23.17 10.06
CA ALA A 348 -14.50 22.65 10.10
C ALA A 348 -14.56 21.21 10.63
N LEU A 349 -13.65 20.33 10.21
CA LEU A 349 -13.50 18.97 10.75
C LEU A 349 -13.17 19.00 12.25
N VAL A 350 -12.16 19.77 12.66
CA VAL A 350 -11.75 19.86 14.07
C VAL A 350 -12.87 20.41 14.94
N ARG A 351 -13.58 21.46 14.49
CA ARG A 351 -14.76 22.01 15.19
C ARG A 351 -15.84 20.94 15.36
N LEU A 352 -16.18 20.22 14.29
CA LEU A 352 -17.21 19.19 14.32
C LEU A 352 -16.85 18.06 15.28
N ALA A 353 -15.64 17.52 15.14
CA ALA A 353 -15.13 16.41 15.94
C ALA A 353 -14.93 16.78 17.43
N SER A 354 -14.67 18.05 17.76
CA SER A 354 -14.56 18.50 19.17
C SER A 354 -15.89 18.51 19.94
N HIS A 355 -17.03 18.39 19.27
CA HIS A 355 -18.37 18.29 19.89
C HIS A 355 -18.89 16.85 20.00
N ALA A 356 -18.12 15.87 19.55
CA ALA A 356 -18.48 14.46 19.61
C ALA A 356 -18.04 13.82 20.94
N ALA A 357 -18.79 12.84 21.45
CA ALA A 357 -18.32 12.00 22.57
C ALA A 357 -17.23 11.03 22.10
N VAL A 358 -17.45 10.44 20.93
CA VAL A 358 -16.55 9.49 20.28
C VAL A 358 -16.43 9.87 18.80
N VAL A 359 -15.20 9.90 18.31
CA VAL A 359 -14.86 9.99 16.90
C VAL A 359 -14.35 8.62 16.45
N VAL A 360 -14.98 8.07 15.42
CA VAL A 360 -14.55 6.85 14.73
C VAL A 360 -14.02 7.25 13.36
N ALA A 361 -12.93 6.63 12.93
CA ALA A 361 -12.34 6.84 11.60
C ALA A 361 -11.78 5.52 11.04
N GLU A 362 -11.51 5.42 9.74
CA GLU A 362 -10.78 4.26 9.21
C GLU A 362 -9.29 4.31 9.55
N ASP A 363 -8.73 3.14 9.85
CA ASP A 363 -7.29 2.91 10.05
C ASP A 363 -6.60 2.65 8.70
N PHE A 364 -6.05 3.71 8.11
CA PHE A 364 -5.40 3.67 6.79
C PHE A 364 -3.92 4.08 6.91
N PRO A 365 -2.96 3.15 6.75
CA PRO A 365 -1.62 3.30 7.33
C PRO A 365 -0.61 4.04 6.43
N VAL A 366 -1.04 5.09 5.73
CA VAL A 366 -0.25 5.83 4.74
C VAL A 366 -0.57 7.33 4.80
N PRO A 367 0.40 8.23 4.53
CA PRO A 367 0.12 9.66 4.43
C PRO A 367 -0.63 9.98 3.13
N PRO A 368 -1.49 11.02 3.14
CA PRO A 368 -1.74 11.92 4.27
C PRO A 368 -2.71 11.35 5.33
N GLU A 369 -3.48 10.31 5.02
CA GLU A 369 -4.54 9.75 5.89
C GLU A 369 -4.08 9.48 7.33
N SER A 370 -2.95 8.79 7.50
CA SER A 370 -2.38 8.50 8.82
C SER A 370 -1.86 9.76 9.54
N ALA A 371 -1.32 10.72 8.78
CA ALA A 371 -0.80 11.98 9.32
C ALA A 371 -1.92 12.90 9.79
N TRP A 372 -2.99 13.01 9.01
CA TRP A 372 -4.23 13.70 9.39
C TRP A 372 -4.88 13.06 10.62
N LEU A 373 -5.03 11.74 10.68
CA LEU A 373 -5.63 11.07 11.84
C LEU A 373 -4.83 11.34 13.14
N GLN A 374 -3.50 11.33 13.05
CA GLN A 374 -2.63 11.73 14.16
C GLN A 374 -2.73 13.22 14.52
N GLN A 375 -2.85 14.10 13.52
CA GLN A 375 -3.00 15.54 13.76
C GLN A 375 -4.35 15.88 14.42
N LEU A 376 -5.43 15.21 14.01
CA LEU A 376 -6.74 15.32 14.65
C LEU A 376 -6.67 14.86 16.12
N ALA A 377 -6.01 13.73 16.40
CA ALA A 377 -5.81 13.22 17.76
C ALA A 377 -5.14 14.24 18.71
N ARG A 378 -4.19 15.03 18.19
CA ARG A 378 -3.49 16.09 18.93
C ARG A 378 -4.35 17.33 19.18
N GLN A 379 -5.31 17.63 18.30
CA GLN A 379 -6.12 18.85 18.35
C GLN A 379 -7.46 18.67 19.04
N LEU A 380 -7.96 17.43 19.19
CA LEU A 380 -9.20 17.16 19.91
C LEU A 380 -9.05 17.34 21.43
N PRO A 381 -10.08 17.83 22.14
CA PRO A 381 -10.11 17.84 23.61
C PRO A 381 -9.87 16.44 24.18
N LEU A 382 -9.20 16.33 25.33
CA LEU A 382 -8.88 15.04 25.97
C LEU A 382 -10.13 14.20 26.32
N THR A 383 -11.27 14.84 26.49
CA THR A 383 -12.59 14.23 26.74
C THR A 383 -13.17 13.47 25.53
N VAL A 384 -12.73 13.79 24.31
CA VAL A 384 -13.18 13.11 23.09
C VAL A 384 -12.39 11.83 22.87
N GLN A 385 -13.07 10.68 22.77
CA GLN A 385 -12.41 9.42 22.42
C GLN A 385 -12.21 9.33 20.90
N LEU A 386 -11.00 8.98 20.43
CA LEU A 386 -10.71 8.78 19.01
C LEU A 386 -10.23 7.34 18.77
N VAL A 387 -10.98 6.60 17.96
CA VAL A 387 -10.65 5.23 17.56
C VAL A 387 -10.56 5.10 16.03
N ALA A 388 -9.66 4.23 15.60
CA ALA A 388 -9.50 3.85 14.20
C ALA A 388 -9.96 2.40 13.98
N VAL A 389 -10.46 2.10 12.79
CA VAL A 389 -11.01 0.77 12.46
C VAL A 389 -10.50 0.27 11.11
N ASP A 390 -9.95 -0.95 11.04
CA ASP A 390 -9.58 -1.58 9.76
C ASP A 390 -10.82 -2.02 8.96
N THR A 391 -11.18 -1.21 7.97
CA THR A 391 -12.28 -1.43 7.02
C THR A 391 -11.84 -2.08 5.70
N ALA A 392 -10.54 -2.36 5.54
CA ALA A 392 -9.89 -2.59 4.24
C ALA A 392 -9.33 -4.00 4.07
N CYS A 393 -8.89 -4.68 5.13
CA CYS A 393 -8.36 -6.05 5.09
C CYS A 393 -9.38 -7.08 5.57
N VAL A 394 -9.41 -8.28 4.96
CA VAL A 394 -10.25 -9.40 5.42
C VAL A 394 -9.73 -9.91 6.76
N LEU A 395 -8.41 -10.10 6.87
CA LEU A 395 -7.72 -10.27 8.14
C LEU A 395 -7.24 -8.89 8.63
N PRO A 396 -7.72 -8.35 9.76
CA PRO A 396 -7.32 -7.03 10.22
C PRO A 396 -5.79 -6.90 10.33
N MET A 397 -5.21 -5.85 9.75
CA MET A 397 -3.76 -5.72 9.55
C MET A 397 -2.96 -5.74 10.86
N ARG A 398 -3.56 -5.27 11.97
CA ARG A 398 -2.96 -5.27 13.32
C ARG A 398 -2.88 -6.66 13.95
N LEU A 399 -3.67 -7.63 13.50
CA LEU A 399 -3.54 -9.04 13.91
C LEU A 399 -2.34 -9.74 13.24
N VAL A 400 -1.59 -9.06 12.37
CA VAL A 400 -0.32 -9.54 11.80
C VAL A 400 0.83 -8.74 12.44
N PRO A 401 1.36 -9.17 13.61
CA PRO A 401 2.23 -8.36 14.47
C PRO A 401 3.64 -8.13 13.91
N LYS A 402 3.97 -8.70 12.74
CA LYS A 402 5.28 -8.62 12.12
C LYS A 402 5.19 -8.11 10.68
N CYS A 403 6.16 -7.31 10.26
CA CYS A 403 6.38 -6.95 8.87
C CYS A 403 6.96 -8.14 8.07
N HIS A 404 6.30 -8.52 6.97
CA HIS A 404 6.72 -9.63 6.13
C HIS A 404 7.41 -9.17 4.83
N GLU A 405 8.74 -9.26 4.77
CA GLU A 405 9.50 -8.92 3.56
C GLU A 405 9.40 -9.95 2.41
N LYS A 406 8.57 -11.00 2.54
CA LYS A 406 8.41 -12.06 1.54
C LYS A 406 6.96 -12.54 1.47
N ALA A 407 6.39 -12.59 0.26
CA ALA A 407 5.01 -13.03 0.05
C ALA A 407 4.73 -14.45 0.59
N TYR A 408 5.69 -15.38 0.56
CA TYR A 408 5.49 -16.73 1.10
C TYR A 408 5.34 -16.75 2.64
N THR A 409 6.09 -15.92 3.38
CA THR A 409 6.01 -15.91 4.84
C THR A 409 4.73 -15.23 5.28
N PHE A 410 4.30 -14.17 4.59
CA PHE A 410 3.00 -13.55 4.82
C PHE A 410 1.87 -14.55 4.54
N ARG A 411 1.89 -15.24 3.39
CA ARG A 411 0.89 -16.26 3.03
C ARG A 411 0.77 -17.32 4.13
N SER A 412 1.89 -17.88 4.57
CA SER A 412 1.91 -18.91 5.61
C SER A 412 1.40 -18.40 6.97
N ALA A 413 1.80 -17.20 7.39
CA ALA A 413 1.38 -16.61 8.66
C ALA A 413 -0.11 -16.20 8.70
N THR A 414 -0.73 -15.99 7.52
CA THR A 414 -2.11 -15.46 7.42
C THR A 414 -3.13 -16.48 6.92
N ASP A 415 -2.70 -17.65 6.42
CA ASP A 415 -3.59 -18.64 5.78
C ASP A 415 -4.73 -19.12 6.67
N VAL A 416 -4.42 -19.66 7.86
CA VAL A 416 -5.41 -20.16 8.82
C VAL A 416 -6.39 -19.07 9.28
N PRO A 417 -5.95 -17.92 9.83
CA PRO A 417 -6.88 -16.89 10.31
C PRO A 417 -7.66 -16.21 9.17
N ARG A 418 -7.14 -16.19 7.93
CA ARG A 418 -7.87 -15.74 6.74
C ARG A 418 -8.95 -16.74 6.32
N LYS A 419 -8.64 -18.05 6.26
CA LYS A 419 -9.61 -19.12 5.96
C LYS A 419 -10.78 -19.15 6.95
N GLN A 420 -10.51 -18.87 8.23
CA GLN A 420 -11.54 -18.74 9.27
C GLN A 420 -12.48 -17.52 9.09
N ARG A 421 -12.10 -16.53 8.29
CA ARG A 421 -12.82 -15.26 8.07
C ARG A 421 -13.48 -15.16 6.69
N ILE A 422 -12.84 -15.68 5.65
CA ILE A 422 -13.29 -15.53 4.25
C ILE A 422 -14.68 -16.12 3.97
N SER A 423 -15.04 -17.20 4.66
CA SER A 423 -16.35 -17.86 4.56
C SER A 423 -17.41 -17.29 5.50
N ARG A 424 -17.04 -16.41 6.45
CA ARG A 424 -18.01 -15.82 7.37
C ARG A 424 -18.84 -14.78 6.62
N THR A 425 -20.15 -14.95 6.67
CA THR A 425 -21.09 -13.89 6.29
C THR A 425 -20.86 -12.69 7.22
N TYR A 426 -20.91 -11.48 6.67
CA TYR A 426 -20.85 -10.24 7.43
C TYR A 426 -22.17 -10.07 8.20
N LEU A 427 -22.39 -10.88 9.23
CA LEU A 427 -23.59 -10.85 10.04
C LEU A 427 -23.46 -9.80 11.13
N LEU A 428 -24.21 -8.73 10.97
CA LEU A 428 -24.63 -7.93 12.10
C LEU A 428 -25.75 -8.72 12.77
N ALA A 429 -25.50 -9.17 14.00
CA ALA A 429 -26.58 -9.72 14.80
C ALA A 429 -27.64 -8.64 14.96
N ALA A 430 -28.85 -8.89 14.45
CA ALA A 430 -29.99 -8.07 14.85
C ALA A 430 -30.09 -8.14 16.39
N PRO A 431 -30.29 -7.01 17.08
CA PRO A 431 -30.61 -7.08 18.50
C PRO A 431 -31.84 -7.98 18.67
N PRO A 432 -31.91 -8.82 19.71
CA PRO A 432 -33.09 -9.64 19.94
C PRO A 432 -34.33 -8.72 20.00
N PRO A 433 -35.45 -9.11 19.37
CA PRO A 433 -36.68 -8.32 19.49
C PRO A 433 -37.04 -8.20 20.98
N PRO A 434 -37.63 -7.06 21.41
CA PRO A 434 -38.05 -6.89 22.80
C PRO A 434 -39.01 -8.03 23.17
N THR A 435 -38.66 -8.77 24.21
CA THR A 435 -39.31 -10.05 24.55
C THR A 435 -40.81 -9.86 24.79
N PRO A 436 -41.71 -10.44 23.96
CA PRO A 436 -43.09 -10.58 24.37
C PRO A 436 -43.17 -11.59 25.53
N PRO A 437 -44.24 -11.53 26.35
CA PRO A 437 -44.42 -12.49 27.45
C PRO A 437 -44.42 -13.93 26.93
N GLN A 438 -43.87 -14.83 27.75
CA GLN A 438 -43.36 -16.15 27.35
C GLN A 438 -44.37 -17.05 26.62
N ALA A 439 -43.88 -17.75 25.59
CA ALA A 439 -44.48 -18.96 25.04
C ALA A 439 -43.39 -20.06 24.88
N ALA A 440 -43.84 -21.32 24.86
CA ALA A 440 -43.05 -22.53 25.08
C ALA A 440 -41.85 -22.77 24.12
N PRO A 441 -40.83 -23.56 24.53
CA PRO A 441 -39.63 -23.80 23.72
C PRO A 441 -39.92 -24.69 22.51
N GLN A 442 -39.40 -24.32 21.35
CA GLN A 442 -39.32 -25.19 20.17
C GLN A 442 -37.87 -25.63 19.94
N LEU A 443 -37.65 -26.94 19.89
CA LEU A 443 -36.37 -27.53 19.48
C LEU A 443 -36.18 -27.44 17.96
N GLY A 444 -34.92 -27.29 17.55
CA GLY A 444 -34.46 -27.83 16.27
C GLY A 444 -34.63 -26.94 15.04
N ALA A 445 -33.74 -25.96 14.88
CA ALA A 445 -33.42 -25.41 13.57
C ALA A 445 -31.90 -25.47 13.35
N ALA A 446 -31.46 -26.34 12.43
CA ALA A 446 -30.07 -26.34 11.99
C ALA A 446 -29.75 -25.00 11.32
N ALA A 447 -28.60 -24.41 11.66
CA ALA A 447 -28.17 -23.14 11.06
C ALA A 447 -28.10 -23.27 9.52
N PRO A 448 -28.60 -22.30 8.75
CA PRO A 448 -28.63 -22.39 7.30
C PRO A 448 -27.22 -22.24 6.72
N ALA A 449 -26.52 -23.37 6.58
CA ALA A 449 -25.29 -23.49 5.79
C ALA A 449 -25.48 -23.18 4.29
N ALA A 450 -26.73 -22.94 3.88
CA ALA A 450 -27.14 -22.47 2.56
C ALA A 450 -27.51 -20.97 2.54
N ALA A 451 -26.82 -20.14 3.33
CA ALA A 451 -26.87 -18.68 3.18
C ALA A 451 -26.33 -18.30 1.79
N ALA A 452 -27.26 -18.17 0.84
CA ALA A 452 -27.02 -18.19 -0.60
C ALA A 452 -26.02 -17.13 -1.08
N LEU A 453 -25.50 -17.38 -2.30
CA LEU A 453 -24.89 -16.36 -3.17
C LEU A 453 -25.65 -15.04 -3.03
N LEU A 454 -25.04 -14.11 -2.31
CA LEU A 454 -25.55 -12.76 -2.20
C LEU A 454 -25.41 -12.12 -3.59
N GLY A 455 -26.48 -12.13 -4.38
CA GLY A 455 -26.49 -11.59 -5.73
C GLY A 455 -26.07 -10.11 -5.79
N PRO A 456 -26.05 -9.47 -6.97
CA PRO A 456 -25.54 -8.11 -7.13
C PRO A 456 -26.25 -7.03 -6.29
N ARG A 457 -27.40 -7.32 -5.67
CA ARG A 457 -28.11 -6.43 -4.72
C ARG A 457 -27.92 -6.77 -3.24
N ALA A 458 -27.39 -7.95 -2.92
CA ALA A 458 -27.26 -8.39 -1.54
C ALA A 458 -25.88 -7.97 -1.01
N VAL A 459 -25.87 -6.81 -0.37
CA VAL A 459 -24.83 -6.37 0.57
C VAL A 459 -25.50 -6.31 1.94
N VAL A 460 -24.78 -6.65 3.02
CA VAL A 460 -25.34 -6.48 4.35
C VAL A 460 -25.19 -4.99 4.73
N PRO A 461 -26.29 -4.22 4.86
CA PRO A 461 -26.21 -2.83 5.31
C PRO A 461 -25.74 -2.78 6.76
N ALA A 462 -25.30 -1.61 7.22
CA ALA A 462 -25.12 -1.41 8.66
C ALA A 462 -26.46 -1.55 9.40
N SER A 463 -26.43 -2.03 10.63
CA SER A 463 -27.63 -2.04 11.47
C SER A 463 -27.71 -0.70 12.18
N LEU A 464 -28.35 0.28 11.53
CA LEU A 464 -28.53 1.65 12.05
C LEU A 464 -29.91 1.89 12.69
N SER A 465 -30.80 0.90 12.65
CA SER A 465 -32.11 0.97 13.29
C SER A 465 -32.02 1.19 14.81
N GLY A 466 -32.93 2.01 15.34
CA GLY A 466 -33.05 2.30 16.77
C GLY A 466 -31.99 3.26 17.32
N LEU A 467 -31.17 3.88 16.47
CA LEU A 467 -30.28 4.97 16.89
C LEU A 467 -31.10 6.24 17.23
N PRO A 468 -30.66 7.05 18.21
CA PRO A 468 -31.28 8.35 18.48
C PRO A 468 -31.25 9.25 17.24
N GLN A 469 -32.31 10.00 17.00
CA GLN A 469 -32.35 10.96 15.90
C GLN A 469 -31.43 12.15 16.18
N LEU A 470 -30.69 12.58 15.17
CA LEU A 470 -29.83 13.75 15.25
C LEU A 470 -30.69 15.03 15.26
N PRO A 471 -30.56 15.93 16.25
CA PRO A 471 -31.29 17.19 16.28
C PRO A 471 -31.06 18.05 15.02
N PRO A 472 -32.11 18.48 14.29
CA PRO A 472 -31.94 19.19 13.01
C PRO A 472 -31.11 20.48 13.10
N HIS A 473 -31.05 21.14 14.27
CA HIS A 473 -30.27 22.35 14.44
C HIS A 473 -28.75 22.12 14.26
N LEU A 474 -28.24 20.93 14.57
CA LEU A 474 -26.84 20.52 14.38
C LEU A 474 -26.47 20.33 12.90
N LEU A 475 -27.46 20.25 12.01
CA LEU A 475 -27.26 20.13 10.57
C LEU A 475 -27.31 21.47 9.84
N THR A 476 -27.56 22.57 10.55
CA THR A 476 -27.63 23.91 9.94
C THR A 476 -26.26 24.47 9.60
N GLN A 477 -26.17 25.25 8.52
CA GLN A 477 -24.97 26.01 8.17
C GLN A 477 -24.51 26.94 9.31
N GLN A 478 -25.44 27.48 10.10
CA GLN A 478 -25.12 28.34 11.25
C GLN A 478 -24.37 27.59 12.35
N TRP A 479 -24.78 26.36 12.68
CA TRP A 479 -24.10 25.53 13.67
C TRP A 479 -22.81 24.90 13.11
N LEU A 480 -22.90 24.32 11.91
CA LEU A 480 -21.76 23.68 11.24
C LEU A 480 -20.66 24.68 10.90
N GLY A 481 -21.03 25.91 10.57
CA GLY A 481 -20.15 26.98 10.07
C GLY A 481 -19.55 26.67 8.69
N TRP A 482 -20.28 25.90 7.87
CA TRP A 482 -20.04 25.56 6.46
C TRP A 482 -21.34 24.95 5.89
N GLN A 483 -21.48 24.93 4.57
CA GLN A 483 -22.62 24.37 3.87
C GLN A 483 -22.29 22.95 3.36
N PRO A 484 -23.00 21.90 3.85
CA PRO A 484 -22.87 20.55 3.33
C PRO A 484 -23.39 20.41 1.90
N LEU A 485 -22.76 19.52 1.15
CA LEU A 485 -23.15 19.23 -0.23
C LEU A 485 -24.28 18.19 -0.30
N GLU A 486 -25.35 18.55 -0.99
CA GLU A 486 -26.42 17.63 -1.38
C GLU A 486 -26.01 16.86 -2.64
N LEU A 487 -25.73 15.57 -2.47
CA LEU A 487 -25.28 14.67 -3.54
C LEU A 487 -26.34 13.64 -3.94
N ALA A 488 -27.09 13.06 -3.00
CA ALA A 488 -28.02 11.97 -3.26
C ALA A 488 -29.14 12.39 -4.24
N GLY A 489 -29.61 13.64 -4.15
CA GLY A 489 -30.55 14.23 -5.10
C GLY A 489 -30.03 14.43 -6.53
N ILE A 490 -28.73 14.22 -6.80
CA ILE A 490 -28.14 14.39 -8.14
C ILE A 490 -28.42 13.15 -9.02
N PRO A 491 -29.05 13.31 -10.20
CA PRO A 491 -29.25 12.23 -11.16
C PRO A 491 -27.91 11.72 -11.74
N GLN A 492 -27.78 10.40 -11.89
CA GLN A 492 -26.55 9.76 -12.38
C GLN A 492 -26.04 10.34 -13.72
N LEU A 493 -26.96 10.66 -14.64
CA LEU A 493 -26.64 11.22 -15.96
C LEU A 493 -26.00 12.62 -15.89
N GLN A 494 -26.26 13.38 -14.83
CA GLN A 494 -25.71 14.73 -14.64
C GLN A 494 -24.51 14.75 -13.66
N LEU A 495 -24.26 13.64 -12.97
CA LEU A 495 -23.37 13.58 -11.81
C LEU A 495 -21.95 14.05 -12.15
N GLN A 496 -21.30 13.47 -13.17
CA GLN A 496 -19.95 13.87 -13.55
C GLN A 496 -19.86 15.37 -13.94
N GLN A 497 -20.81 15.86 -14.74
CA GLN A 497 -20.82 17.27 -15.17
C GLN A 497 -20.98 18.22 -13.98
N ARG A 498 -21.88 17.91 -13.04
CA ARG A 498 -22.06 18.70 -11.81
C ARG A 498 -20.83 18.68 -10.91
N MET A 499 -20.20 17.52 -10.68
CA MET A 499 -18.99 17.44 -9.85
C MET A 499 -17.81 18.20 -10.48
N VAL A 500 -17.63 18.11 -11.81
CA VAL A 500 -16.63 18.90 -12.54
C VAL A 500 -16.93 20.40 -12.54
N SER A 501 -18.21 20.79 -12.52
CA SER A 501 -18.59 22.21 -12.40
C SER A 501 -18.31 22.76 -11.00
N LEU A 502 -18.60 21.98 -9.96
CA LEU A 502 -18.36 22.33 -8.56
C LEU A 502 -16.86 22.48 -8.28
N LEU A 503 -16.06 21.45 -8.60
CA LEU A 503 -14.63 21.43 -8.31
C LEU A 503 -13.81 22.41 -9.16
N ARG A 504 -14.36 22.91 -10.29
CA ARG A 504 -13.74 24.04 -11.03
C ARG A 504 -13.77 25.36 -10.26
N GLY A 505 -14.62 25.51 -9.24
CA GLY A 505 -14.57 26.64 -8.31
C GLY A 505 -13.50 26.50 -7.22
N CYS A 506 -13.01 25.28 -6.96
CA CYS A 506 -12.07 24.99 -5.89
C CYS A 506 -10.63 25.12 -6.41
N PRO A 507 -9.79 26.06 -5.93
CA PRO A 507 -8.45 26.29 -6.47
C PRO A 507 -7.44 25.19 -6.11
N GLY A 508 -7.58 24.55 -4.95
CA GLY A 508 -6.57 23.61 -4.46
C GLY A 508 -6.55 22.23 -5.13
N PHE A 509 -7.55 21.85 -5.91
CA PHE A 509 -7.54 20.57 -6.64
C PHE A 509 -6.84 20.71 -8.00
N ASP A 510 -5.77 19.94 -8.22
CA ASP A 510 -5.00 19.93 -9.46
C ASP A 510 -5.90 19.63 -10.68
N ARG A 511 -5.91 20.59 -11.62
CA ARG A 511 -6.72 20.57 -12.84
C ARG A 511 -5.93 20.01 -14.04
N SER A 512 -4.61 19.84 -13.92
CA SER A 512 -3.76 19.23 -14.94
C SER A 512 -3.99 17.72 -15.08
N VAL A 513 -4.53 17.07 -14.04
CA VAL A 513 -4.94 15.67 -14.06
C VAL A 513 -6.46 15.59 -14.37
N PRO A 514 -6.86 15.30 -15.62
CA PRO A 514 -8.25 15.38 -16.04
C PRO A 514 -9.07 14.21 -15.49
N THR A 515 -10.38 14.42 -15.32
CA THR A 515 -11.31 13.37 -14.92
C THR A 515 -11.42 12.27 -15.98
N VAL A 516 -11.77 11.06 -15.53
CA VAL A 516 -12.10 9.94 -16.42
C VAL A 516 -13.63 9.83 -16.60
N SER A 517 -14.09 9.43 -17.78
CA SER A 517 -15.54 9.27 -18.10
C SER A 517 -15.99 7.82 -18.27
N HIS A 518 -15.05 6.90 -18.46
CA HIS A 518 -15.30 5.48 -18.73
C HIS A 518 -15.54 4.64 -17.45
N ILE A 519 -15.25 5.21 -16.28
CA ILE A 519 -15.56 4.66 -14.96
C ILE A 519 -16.15 5.78 -14.09
N SER A 520 -17.30 5.49 -13.49
CA SER A 520 -17.83 6.25 -12.36
C SER A 520 -17.33 5.62 -11.07
N GLY A 521 -17.06 6.43 -10.05
CA GLY A 521 -17.06 5.98 -8.66
C GLY A 521 -18.47 5.55 -8.23
N GLY A 522 -18.60 5.05 -7.00
CA GLY A 522 -19.86 4.53 -6.46
C GLY A 522 -19.84 3.04 -6.22
N SER A 523 -20.58 2.60 -5.20
CA SER A 523 -20.79 1.19 -4.87
C SER A 523 -21.53 0.49 -6.00
N ALA A 524 -22.51 1.17 -6.61
CA ALA A 524 -23.29 0.66 -7.73
C ALA A 524 -22.39 0.33 -8.95
N ALA A 525 -21.49 1.25 -9.32
CA ALA A 525 -20.55 1.06 -10.40
C ALA A 525 -19.51 -0.03 -10.09
N GLY A 526 -19.00 -0.06 -8.85
CA GLY A 526 -18.04 -1.05 -8.39
C GLY A 526 -18.61 -2.48 -8.41
N TYR A 527 -19.81 -2.70 -7.89
CA TYR A 527 -20.43 -4.03 -7.90
C TYR A 527 -20.92 -4.46 -9.28
N ALA A 528 -21.36 -3.54 -10.14
CA ALA A 528 -21.66 -3.87 -11.54
C ALA A 528 -20.40 -4.38 -12.28
N ARG A 529 -19.25 -3.75 -12.03
CA ARG A 529 -17.95 -4.21 -12.55
C ARG A 529 -17.53 -5.55 -11.96
N TRP A 530 -17.67 -5.73 -10.64
CA TRP A 530 -17.38 -7.00 -9.97
C TRP A 530 -18.23 -8.13 -10.55
N GLU A 531 -19.54 -7.96 -10.66
CA GLU A 531 -20.45 -9.02 -11.11
C GLU A 531 -20.16 -9.45 -12.56
N ARG A 532 -19.82 -8.50 -13.45
CA ARG A 532 -19.35 -8.80 -14.81
C ARG A 532 -18.05 -9.61 -14.78
N PHE A 533 -17.07 -9.19 -14.00
CA PHE A 533 -15.81 -9.93 -13.86
C PHE A 533 -16.03 -11.31 -13.23
N ARG A 534 -16.79 -11.43 -12.14
CA ARG A 534 -17.10 -12.69 -11.45
C ARG A 534 -17.75 -13.71 -12.38
N ARG A 535 -18.67 -13.29 -13.25
CA ARG A 535 -19.33 -14.19 -14.22
C ARG A 535 -18.46 -14.61 -15.41
N GLN A 536 -17.61 -13.71 -15.92
CA GLN A 536 -16.98 -13.88 -17.25
C GLN A 536 -15.44 -13.91 -17.23
N GLY A 537 -14.82 -13.18 -16.29
CA GLY A 537 -13.38 -12.99 -16.19
C GLY A 537 -12.72 -13.83 -15.10
N LEU A 538 -13.35 -13.98 -13.93
CA LEU A 538 -12.80 -14.64 -12.74
C LEU A 538 -12.33 -16.07 -13.03
N PRO A 539 -13.11 -16.97 -13.69
CA PRO A 539 -12.64 -18.31 -14.03
C PRO A 539 -11.41 -18.34 -14.94
N LEU A 540 -11.24 -17.30 -15.75
CA LEU A 540 -10.19 -17.17 -16.78
C LEU A 540 -9.02 -16.30 -16.32
N TYR A 541 -9.09 -15.73 -15.10
CA TYR A 541 -8.15 -14.76 -14.58
C TYR A 541 -6.71 -15.26 -14.60
N ALA A 542 -6.47 -16.49 -14.10
CA ALA A 542 -5.14 -17.10 -14.07
C ALA A 542 -4.48 -17.20 -15.45
N ALA A 543 -5.27 -17.42 -16.52
CA ALA A 543 -4.78 -17.52 -17.88
C ALA A 543 -4.65 -16.17 -18.61
N ARG A 544 -5.38 -15.13 -18.17
CA ARG A 544 -5.49 -13.84 -18.89
C ARG A 544 -4.79 -12.67 -18.20
N ARG A 545 -4.58 -12.68 -16.88
CA ARG A 545 -4.11 -11.54 -16.05
C ARG A 545 -2.80 -10.86 -16.45
N ASN A 546 -1.97 -11.49 -17.29
CA ASN A 546 -0.69 -10.94 -17.72
C ASN A 546 -0.77 -10.29 -19.11
N ASP A 547 -1.83 -10.54 -19.87
CA ASP A 547 -2.03 -10.00 -21.21
C ASP A 547 -2.69 -8.62 -21.15
N ALA A 548 -1.86 -7.57 -21.24
CA ALA A 548 -2.29 -6.19 -21.12
C ALA A 548 -3.17 -5.69 -22.29
N MET A 549 -3.23 -6.41 -23.43
CA MET A 549 -4.21 -6.11 -24.49
C MET A 549 -5.63 -6.55 -24.11
N LYS A 550 -5.75 -7.52 -23.19
CA LYS A 550 -7.03 -8.02 -22.68
C LYS A 550 -7.39 -7.30 -21.38
N ARG A 551 -7.87 -6.05 -21.47
CA ARG A 551 -8.28 -5.24 -20.30
C ARG A 551 -9.27 -5.96 -19.36
N ASP A 552 -10.18 -6.77 -19.91
CA ASP A 552 -11.14 -7.59 -19.15
C ASP A 552 -10.57 -8.93 -18.64
N GLY A 553 -9.28 -9.18 -18.85
CA GLY A 553 -8.54 -10.29 -18.24
C GLY A 553 -8.26 -10.10 -16.75
N VAL A 554 -8.57 -8.92 -16.20
CA VAL A 554 -8.45 -8.54 -14.78
C VAL A 554 -9.72 -7.84 -14.29
N SER A 555 -9.92 -7.74 -12.97
CA SER A 555 -11.16 -7.19 -12.39
C SER A 555 -11.34 -5.69 -12.59
N ARG A 556 -10.24 -4.94 -12.74
CA ARG A 556 -10.22 -3.47 -12.78
C ARG A 556 -10.90 -2.82 -11.56
N LEU A 557 -10.82 -3.47 -10.40
CA LEU A 557 -11.45 -3.03 -9.14
C LEU A 557 -10.55 -2.20 -8.22
N SER A 558 -9.28 -1.96 -8.55
CA SER A 558 -8.32 -1.36 -7.62
C SER A 558 -8.74 0.04 -7.14
N ALA A 559 -9.23 0.91 -8.03
CA ALA A 559 -9.79 2.21 -7.67
C ALA A 559 -10.96 2.10 -6.67
N PHE A 560 -11.92 1.19 -6.91
CA PHE A 560 -13.05 0.97 -6.01
C PHE A 560 -12.64 0.39 -4.64
N HIS A 561 -11.52 -0.35 -4.58
CA HIS A 561 -10.96 -0.84 -3.33
C HIS A 561 -10.14 0.20 -2.56
N HIS A 562 -9.44 1.09 -3.27
CA HIS A 562 -8.69 2.20 -2.68
C HIS A 562 -9.63 3.18 -1.96
N TRP A 563 -10.71 3.58 -2.62
CA TRP A 563 -11.77 4.41 -2.02
C TRP A 563 -12.79 3.61 -1.18
N GLY A 564 -12.59 2.30 -1.02
CA GLY A 564 -13.44 1.41 -0.22
C GLY A 564 -14.92 1.38 -0.62
N MET A 565 -15.24 1.69 -1.88
CA MET A 565 -16.60 1.71 -2.45
C MET A 565 -17.23 0.33 -2.61
N VAL A 566 -16.40 -0.72 -2.67
CA VAL A 566 -16.84 -2.12 -2.62
C VAL A 566 -16.23 -2.82 -1.41
N SER A 567 -17.04 -3.64 -0.75
CA SER A 567 -16.62 -4.39 0.44
C SER A 567 -15.56 -5.44 0.09
N PRO A 568 -14.38 -5.42 0.74
CA PRO A 568 -13.39 -6.49 0.55
C PRO A 568 -13.92 -7.85 1.05
N PHE A 569 -14.86 -7.85 2.00
CA PHE A 569 -15.45 -9.06 2.57
C PHE A 569 -16.36 -9.76 1.55
N LYS A 570 -17.26 -9.03 0.88
CA LYS A 570 -18.11 -9.56 -0.19
C LYS A 570 -17.28 -10.09 -1.36
N ILE A 571 -16.31 -9.32 -1.84
CA ILE A 571 -15.46 -9.70 -2.99
C ILE A 571 -14.66 -10.97 -2.66
N ALA A 572 -14.05 -11.06 -1.48
CA ALA A 572 -13.31 -12.25 -1.05
C ALA A 572 -14.21 -13.48 -0.87
N ARG A 573 -15.34 -13.32 -0.19
CA ARG A 573 -16.32 -14.39 0.06
C ARG A 573 -16.88 -14.97 -1.24
N GLU A 574 -17.27 -14.12 -2.18
CA GLU A 574 -17.80 -14.57 -3.48
C GLU A 574 -16.74 -15.17 -4.39
N ALA A 575 -15.51 -14.66 -4.38
CA ALA A 575 -14.40 -15.31 -5.07
C ALA A 575 -14.10 -16.69 -4.48
N ALA A 576 -14.23 -16.89 -3.17
CA ALA A 576 -14.00 -18.17 -2.52
C ALA A 576 -15.08 -19.24 -2.78
N LEU A 577 -16.26 -18.85 -3.28
CA LEU A 577 -17.28 -19.79 -3.75
C LEU A 577 -16.95 -20.39 -5.12
N ASP A 578 -16.15 -19.68 -5.94
CA ASP A 578 -15.67 -20.16 -7.23
C ASP A 578 -14.41 -21.04 -7.03
N ARG A 579 -14.51 -22.31 -7.43
CA ARG A 579 -13.42 -23.31 -7.28
C ARG A 579 -12.46 -23.36 -8.48
N SER A 580 -12.55 -22.42 -9.42
CA SER A 580 -11.66 -22.33 -10.56
C SER A 580 -10.23 -21.91 -10.17
N ALA A 581 -9.24 -22.32 -10.97
CA ALA A 581 -7.87 -21.84 -10.83
C ALA A 581 -7.76 -20.31 -11.00
N GLY A 582 -8.69 -19.70 -11.76
CA GLY A 582 -8.80 -18.25 -11.91
C GLY A 582 -9.20 -17.56 -10.60
N ALA A 583 -10.22 -18.06 -9.90
CA ALA A 583 -10.63 -17.57 -8.59
C ALA A 583 -9.55 -17.76 -7.51
N ALA A 584 -8.94 -18.95 -7.45
CA ALA A 584 -7.83 -19.21 -6.53
C ALA A 584 -6.64 -18.24 -6.76
N LYS A 585 -6.31 -17.95 -8.02
CA LYS A 585 -5.25 -16.97 -8.33
C LYS A 585 -5.68 -15.51 -8.08
N PHE A 586 -6.96 -15.18 -8.25
CA PHE A 586 -7.49 -13.87 -7.88
C PHE A 586 -7.40 -13.64 -6.38
N LEU A 587 -7.76 -14.63 -5.55
CA LEU A 587 -7.64 -14.57 -4.10
C LEU A 587 -6.20 -14.43 -3.61
N ASP A 588 -5.23 -15.07 -4.27
CA ASP A 588 -3.80 -14.85 -3.98
C ASP A 588 -3.40 -13.38 -4.22
N GLU A 589 -3.80 -12.78 -5.33
CA GLU A 589 -3.51 -11.36 -5.61
C GLU A 589 -4.29 -10.42 -4.66
N PHE A 590 -5.56 -10.71 -4.40
CA PHE A 590 -6.47 -9.86 -3.64
C PHE A 590 -6.27 -9.94 -2.12
N LEU A 591 -5.82 -11.08 -1.59
CA LEU A 591 -5.65 -11.28 -0.14
C LEU A 591 -4.19 -11.50 0.29
N VAL A 592 -3.28 -11.95 -0.59
CA VAL A 592 -1.85 -12.02 -0.24
C VAL A 592 -1.14 -10.75 -0.71
N TRP A 593 -1.21 -10.41 -1.99
CA TRP A 593 -0.44 -9.28 -2.55
C TRP A 593 -1.01 -7.90 -2.22
N ARG A 594 -2.32 -7.76 -2.01
CA ARG A 594 -2.91 -6.52 -1.50
C ARG A 594 -2.67 -6.34 0.01
N GLU A 595 -3.02 -7.32 0.84
CA GLU A 595 -2.92 -7.19 2.31
C GLU A 595 -1.47 -7.13 2.82
N ILE A 596 -0.49 -7.70 2.10
CA ILE A 596 0.93 -7.51 2.47
C ILE A 596 1.39 -6.06 2.32
N GLY A 597 0.72 -5.27 1.45
CA GLY A 597 0.93 -3.83 1.36
C GLY A 597 0.44 -3.10 2.60
N PHE A 598 -0.76 -3.44 3.09
CA PHE A 598 -1.26 -2.93 4.38
C PHE A 598 -0.35 -3.33 5.56
N ASN A 599 0.14 -4.57 5.58
CA ASN A 599 1.14 -5.02 6.56
C ASN A 599 2.44 -4.19 6.49
N LEU A 600 2.99 -3.96 5.29
CA LEU A 600 4.20 -3.14 5.12
C LEU A 600 3.99 -1.71 5.59
N CYS A 601 2.90 -1.07 5.15
CA CYS A 601 2.60 0.31 5.48
C CYS A 601 2.34 0.50 6.98
N LEU A 602 1.56 -0.37 7.63
CA LEU A 602 1.39 -0.35 9.09
C LEU A 602 2.74 -0.35 9.82
N HIS A 603 3.61 -1.29 9.49
CA HIS A 603 4.89 -1.51 10.18
C HIS A 603 6.03 -0.57 9.76
N ARG A 604 5.93 0.13 8.62
CA ARG A 604 7.01 0.98 8.06
C ARG A 604 6.52 2.32 7.49
N HIS A 605 5.36 2.85 7.93
CA HIS A 605 4.75 4.09 7.41
C HIS A 605 5.74 5.27 7.28
N GLN A 606 6.60 5.49 8.29
CA GLN A 606 7.60 6.56 8.32
C GLN A 606 8.74 6.42 7.28
N LEU A 607 8.88 5.25 6.64
CA LEU A 607 9.97 4.94 5.73
C LEU A 607 9.52 4.81 4.27
N LEU A 608 8.22 4.87 3.97
CA LEU A 608 7.65 4.48 2.68
C LEU A 608 8.23 5.21 1.45
N HIS A 609 8.73 6.44 1.64
CA HIS A 609 9.33 7.26 0.58
C HIS A 609 10.87 7.16 0.52
N SER A 610 11.48 6.31 1.34
CA SER A 610 12.93 6.12 1.44
C SER A 610 13.34 4.70 1.07
N LEU A 611 14.51 4.54 0.44
CA LEU A 611 15.13 3.23 0.22
C LEU A 611 15.32 2.42 1.51
N ALA A 612 15.35 3.07 2.68
CA ALA A 612 15.43 2.42 4.00
C ALA A 612 14.26 1.45 4.27
N VAL A 613 13.12 1.58 3.59
CA VAL A 613 11.99 0.63 3.68
C VAL A 613 12.32 -0.74 3.09
N LEU A 614 13.26 -0.81 2.13
CA LEU A 614 13.55 -2.02 1.36
C LEU A 614 14.33 -3.06 2.18
N PRO A 615 14.30 -4.35 1.80
CA PRO A 615 15.17 -5.35 2.41
C PRO A 615 16.66 -5.01 2.24
N ARG A 616 17.50 -5.35 3.22
CA ARG A 616 18.95 -5.00 3.22
C ARG A 616 19.71 -5.38 1.94
N TRP A 617 19.33 -6.47 1.27
CA TRP A 617 19.96 -6.89 0.01
C TRP A 617 19.69 -5.89 -1.13
N ALA A 618 18.49 -5.33 -1.18
CA ALA A 618 18.07 -4.33 -2.16
C ALA A 618 18.72 -2.96 -1.85
N GLN A 619 18.76 -2.57 -0.57
CA GLN A 619 19.49 -1.37 -0.13
C GLN A 619 20.97 -1.42 -0.55
N ASN A 620 21.66 -2.53 -0.26
CA ASN A 620 23.06 -2.70 -0.63
C ASN A 620 23.24 -2.61 -2.15
N THR A 621 22.51 -3.40 -2.95
CA THR A 621 22.70 -3.40 -4.41
C THR A 621 22.29 -2.10 -5.10
N LEU A 622 21.49 -1.24 -4.46
CA LEU A 622 21.18 0.10 -4.99
C LEU A 622 22.29 1.10 -4.65
N ARG A 623 22.80 1.08 -3.41
CA ARG A 623 23.94 1.91 -2.98
C ARG A 623 25.22 1.57 -3.77
N ASP A 624 25.49 0.29 -3.96
CA ASP A 624 26.72 -0.17 -4.62
C ASP A 624 26.78 0.26 -6.12
N HIS A 625 25.62 0.62 -6.71
CA HIS A 625 25.47 1.17 -8.08
C HIS A 625 25.02 2.64 -8.09
N GLU A 626 25.08 3.35 -6.95
CA GLU A 626 24.57 4.72 -6.86
C GLU A 626 25.37 5.69 -7.73
N ALA A 627 26.70 5.58 -7.71
CA ALA A 627 27.63 6.43 -8.47
C ALA A 627 27.76 6.10 -9.96
N GLU A 628 27.04 5.10 -10.48
CA GLU A 628 27.11 4.75 -11.91
C GLU A 628 26.39 5.78 -12.80
N PRO A 629 26.91 6.06 -14.01
CA PRO A 629 26.32 7.06 -14.90
C PRO A 629 24.92 6.65 -15.38
N ARG A 630 24.01 7.63 -15.43
CA ARG A 630 22.61 7.47 -15.86
C ARG A 630 22.27 8.49 -16.94
N GLN A 631 21.35 8.13 -17.84
CA GLN A 631 20.73 9.08 -18.77
C GLN A 631 19.61 9.81 -18.01
N VAL A 632 19.98 10.82 -17.23
CA VAL A 632 19.00 11.56 -16.42
C VAL A 632 18.03 12.31 -17.32
N LEU A 633 16.74 12.04 -17.15
CA LEU A 633 15.64 12.77 -17.77
C LEU A 633 15.05 13.75 -16.77
N GLN A 634 14.56 14.90 -17.23
CA GLN A 634 13.81 15.83 -16.38
C GLN A 634 12.48 15.20 -15.96
N TYR A 635 11.99 15.47 -14.74
CA TYR A 635 10.77 14.79 -14.27
C TYR A 635 9.56 15.07 -15.17
N HIS A 636 9.42 16.28 -15.73
CA HIS A 636 8.33 16.60 -16.66
C HIS A 636 8.29 15.70 -17.91
N GLN A 637 9.42 15.10 -18.33
CA GLN A 637 9.46 14.14 -19.44
C GLN A 637 8.84 12.80 -19.03
N LEU A 638 9.06 12.38 -17.77
CA LEU A 638 8.42 11.21 -17.19
C LEU A 638 6.92 11.49 -16.95
N ASP A 639 6.56 12.64 -16.40
CA ASP A 639 5.16 12.98 -16.11
C ASP A 639 4.28 13.03 -17.38
N SER A 640 4.82 13.58 -18.47
CA SER A 640 4.12 13.72 -19.77
C SER A 640 4.23 12.51 -20.71
N GLY A 641 5.13 11.54 -20.44
CA GLY A 641 5.43 10.47 -21.39
C GLY A 641 6.10 10.99 -22.66
N THR A 642 7.20 11.75 -22.49
CA THR A 642 8.04 12.27 -23.58
C THR A 642 9.51 11.86 -23.37
N THR A 643 9.72 10.62 -22.94
CA THR A 643 11.05 10.04 -22.65
C THR A 643 11.81 9.62 -23.91
N GLY A 644 11.10 9.35 -25.00
CA GLY A 644 11.66 8.75 -26.22
C GLY A 644 11.66 7.22 -26.20
N ASP A 645 11.34 6.57 -25.07
CA ASP A 645 11.02 5.15 -25.03
C ASP A 645 9.55 4.93 -25.35
N ALA A 646 9.27 4.53 -26.60
CA ALA A 646 7.91 4.39 -27.09
C ALA A 646 7.01 3.49 -26.23
N PHE A 647 7.55 2.45 -25.57
CA PHE A 647 6.77 1.59 -24.67
C PHE A 647 6.44 2.30 -23.37
N TRP A 648 7.42 2.98 -22.78
CA TRP A 648 7.22 3.69 -21.53
C TRP A 648 6.29 4.89 -21.70
N ASP A 649 6.46 5.65 -22.78
CA ASP A 649 5.59 6.78 -23.13
C ASP A 649 4.14 6.30 -23.35
N ALA A 650 3.94 5.20 -24.09
CA ALA A 650 2.61 4.57 -24.23
C ALA A 650 2.01 4.07 -22.91
N ALA A 651 2.84 3.59 -21.98
CA ALA A 651 2.40 3.19 -20.64
C ALA A 651 1.96 4.40 -19.81
N GLN A 652 2.75 5.48 -19.83
CA GLN A 652 2.44 6.73 -19.16
C GLN A 652 1.16 7.36 -19.73
N TRP A 653 1.00 7.40 -21.05
CA TRP A 653 -0.21 7.93 -21.68
C TRP A 653 -1.47 7.12 -21.34
N GLN A 654 -1.41 5.79 -21.22
CA GLN A 654 -2.56 4.99 -20.76
C GLN A 654 -2.92 5.29 -19.30
N LEU A 655 -1.94 5.45 -18.42
CA LEU A 655 -2.15 5.86 -17.03
C LEU A 655 -2.74 7.29 -16.97
N ALA A 656 -2.17 8.24 -17.70
CA ALA A 656 -2.64 9.61 -17.78
C ALA A 656 -4.06 9.71 -18.39
N LYS A 657 -4.39 8.89 -19.40
CA LYS A 657 -5.71 8.83 -20.06
C LYS A 657 -6.79 8.16 -19.22
N THR A 658 -6.46 7.10 -18.48
CA THR A 658 -7.46 6.19 -17.88
C THR A 658 -7.43 6.12 -16.35
N GLY A 659 -6.40 6.66 -15.70
CA GLY A 659 -6.22 6.54 -14.25
C GLY A 659 -5.92 5.10 -13.78
N GLU A 660 -5.64 4.19 -14.72
CA GLU A 660 -5.41 2.77 -14.48
C GLU A 660 -4.17 2.34 -15.27
N LEU A 661 -3.24 1.62 -14.64
CA LEU A 661 -2.12 1.00 -15.33
C LEU A 661 -2.11 -0.51 -15.08
N HIS A 662 -2.25 -1.30 -16.15
CA HIS A 662 -2.28 -2.75 -16.05
C HIS A 662 -1.03 -3.29 -15.36
N ASN A 663 -1.18 -4.16 -14.34
CA ASN A 663 -0.07 -4.53 -13.45
C ASN A 663 1.20 -5.05 -14.18
N ASN A 664 1.02 -5.85 -15.24
CA ASN A 664 2.16 -6.33 -16.04
C ASN A 664 2.95 -5.19 -16.72
N VAL A 665 2.28 -4.08 -17.06
CA VAL A 665 2.88 -2.86 -17.61
C VAL A 665 3.45 -2.00 -16.49
N ARG A 666 2.71 -1.80 -15.37
CA ARG A 666 3.17 -1.08 -14.17
C ARG A 666 4.53 -1.60 -13.66
N MET A 667 4.75 -2.92 -13.69
CA MET A 667 6.05 -3.53 -13.35
C MET A 667 7.22 -3.18 -14.29
N THR A 668 6.98 -2.93 -15.58
CA THR A 668 8.03 -2.46 -16.51
C THR A 668 8.20 -0.95 -16.39
N TRP A 669 7.09 -0.21 -16.34
CA TRP A 669 7.04 1.26 -16.17
C TRP A 669 7.80 1.70 -14.90
N GLY A 670 7.50 1.10 -13.75
CA GLY A 670 8.09 1.46 -12.46
C GLY A 670 9.58 1.11 -12.33
N LYS A 671 10.05 0.08 -13.08
CA LYS A 671 11.48 -0.30 -13.10
C LYS A 671 12.34 0.60 -13.97
N ALA A 672 11.76 1.33 -14.92
CA ALA A 672 12.53 2.19 -15.83
C ALA A 672 13.07 3.46 -15.14
N PHE A 673 12.34 4.01 -14.14
CA PHE A 673 12.76 5.18 -13.36
C PHE A 673 14.21 5.09 -12.84
N LEU A 674 14.66 3.89 -12.43
CA LEU A 674 16.00 3.69 -11.88
C LEU A 674 17.14 4.03 -12.88
N ALA A 675 16.88 3.96 -14.19
CA ALA A 675 17.82 4.29 -15.25
C ALA A 675 17.81 5.79 -15.65
N TRP A 676 16.75 6.51 -15.28
CA TRP A 676 16.47 7.87 -15.78
C TRP A 676 16.38 8.95 -14.70
N ALA A 677 16.33 8.59 -13.42
CA ALA A 677 16.42 9.55 -12.32
C ALA A 677 17.88 9.80 -11.90
N PRO A 678 18.18 10.92 -11.21
CA PRO A 678 19.53 11.25 -10.74
C PRO A 678 20.15 10.21 -9.79
N SER A 679 19.33 9.56 -8.95
CA SER A 679 19.76 8.55 -7.97
C SER A 679 18.67 7.49 -7.75
N PRO A 680 18.98 6.35 -7.11
CA PRO A 680 17.96 5.36 -6.74
C PRO A 680 16.87 5.90 -5.79
N GLN A 681 17.21 6.87 -4.93
CA GLN A 681 16.26 7.53 -4.03
C GLN A 681 15.31 8.46 -4.81
N ALA A 682 15.86 9.27 -5.72
CA ALA A 682 15.08 10.11 -6.63
C ALA A 682 14.19 9.28 -7.58
N ALA A 683 14.67 8.12 -8.02
CA ALA A 683 13.89 7.17 -8.82
C ALA A 683 12.65 6.66 -8.06
N LEU A 684 12.81 6.33 -6.77
CA LEU A 684 11.70 5.90 -5.91
C LEU A 684 10.68 7.04 -5.72
N GLN A 685 11.15 8.25 -5.40
CA GLN A 685 10.29 9.42 -5.22
C GLN A 685 9.52 9.76 -6.50
N ALA A 686 10.18 9.77 -7.66
CA ALA A 686 9.52 10.01 -8.95
C ALA A 686 8.51 8.92 -9.33
N ALA A 687 8.83 7.64 -9.10
CA ALA A 687 7.90 6.54 -9.37
C ALA A 687 6.66 6.58 -8.47
N LEU A 688 6.83 6.90 -7.17
CA LEU A 688 5.72 7.08 -6.24
C LEU A 688 4.89 8.33 -6.58
N HIS A 689 5.53 9.48 -6.81
CA HIS A 689 4.85 10.73 -7.13
C HIS A 689 4.02 10.61 -8.41
N CYS A 690 4.61 10.11 -9.50
CA CYS A 690 3.92 9.93 -10.77
C CYS A 690 2.73 8.95 -10.64
N ASN A 691 2.94 7.82 -9.95
CA ASN A 691 1.87 6.86 -9.72
C ASN A 691 0.73 7.46 -8.86
N HIS A 692 1.03 8.23 -7.82
CA HIS A 692 0.01 8.85 -6.94
C HIS A 692 -0.71 10.03 -7.59
N LYS A 693 -0.04 10.77 -8.49
CA LYS A 693 -0.63 11.86 -9.28
C LYS A 693 -1.67 11.34 -10.26
N TRP A 694 -1.34 10.28 -11.00
CA TRP A 694 -2.16 9.86 -12.15
C TRP A 694 -3.11 8.69 -11.86
N ALA A 695 -2.79 7.78 -10.96
CA ALA A 695 -3.59 6.58 -10.74
C ALA A 695 -4.77 6.81 -9.78
N LEU A 696 -5.95 6.29 -10.13
CA LEU A 696 -7.12 6.26 -9.24
C LEU A 696 -6.99 5.24 -8.09
N ASP A 697 -5.96 4.39 -8.13
CA ASP A 697 -5.53 3.50 -7.05
C ASP A 697 -4.19 3.95 -6.42
N GLY A 698 -3.73 5.18 -6.73
CA GLY A 698 -2.55 5.78 -6.13
C GLY A 698 -2.75 6.12 -4.65
N GLY A 699 -1.67 6.24 -3.88
CA GLY A 699 -1.73 6.48 -2.43
C GLY A 699 -2.17 5.28 -1.60
N ASP A 700 -2.62 4.18 -2.20
CA ASP A 700 -3.02 2.95 -1.50
C ASP A 700 -1.82 2.13 -0.98
N PRO A 701 -1.91 1.44 0.17
CA PRO A 701 -0.87 0.52 0.65
C PRO A 701 -0.45 -0.56 -0.36
N ALA A 702 -1.38 -1.08 -1.17
CA ALA A 702 -1.07 -2.03 -2.25
C ALA A 702 -0.37 -1.35 -3.45
N SER A 703 -0.63 -0.07 -3.67
CA SER A 703 0.09 0.75 -4.65
C SER A 703 1.53 1.02 -4.21
N TYR A 704 1.75 1.42 -2.94
CA TYR A 704 3.09 1.52 -2.35
C TYR A 704 3.87 0.20 -2.49
N ALA A 705 3.25 -0.93 -2.14
CA ALA A 705 3.82 -2.26 -2.32
C ALA A 705 4.22 -2.56 -3.78
N GLY A 706 3.37 -2.21 -4.75
CA GLY A 706 3.64 -2.41 -6.18
C GLY A 706 4.80 -1.57 -6.70
N VAL A 707 4.92 -0.30 -6.29
CA VAL A 707 6.07 0.55 -6.64
C VAL A 707 7.34 0.05 -5.95
N LEU A 708 7.30 -0.22 -4.64
CA LEU A 708 8.47 -0.72 -3.89
C LEU A 708 8.97 -2.09 -4.38
N TRP A 709 8.10 -2.93 -4.94
CA TRP A 709 8.52 -4.17 -5.62
C TRP A 709 9.45 -3.89 -6.81
N CYS A 710 9.25 -2.78 -7.54
CA CYS A 710 10.14 -2.38 -8.63
C CYS A 710 11.59 -2.15 -8.15
N PHE A 711 11.76 -1.72 -6.89
CA PHE A 711 13.04 -1.49 -6.21
C PHE A 711 13.51 -2.65 -5.33
N GLY A 712 12.82 -3.80 -5.33
CA GLY A 712 13.27 -5.05 -4.68
C GLY A 712 12.50 -5.49 -3.44
N MET A 713 11.43 -4.79 -3.03
CA MET A 713 10.53 -5.29 -1.99
C MET A 713 9.86 -6.62 -2.42
N TYR A 714 9.69 -7.55 -1.50
CA TYR A 714 9.12 -8.91 -1.69
C TYR A 714 9.84 -9.85 -2.67
N ASP A 715 10.89 -9.40 -3.36
CA ASP A 715 11.69 -10.22 -4.27
C ASP A 715 13.02 -10.65 -3.63
N GLY A 716 13.84 -11.36 -4.40
CA GLY A 716 15.25 -11.61 -4.10
C GLY A 716 16.15 -11.31 -5.31
N PRO A 717 17.48 -11.42 -5.16
CA PRO A 717 18.44 -11.25 -6.25
C PRO A 717 18.08 -12.10 -7.49
N LYS A 718 18.00 -11.47 -8.67
CA LYS A 718 17.73 -12.14 -9.97
C LYS A 718 18.79 -11.88 -11.03
N ALA A 719 19.37 -10.68 -11.05
CA ALA A 719 20.39 -10.30 -12.01
C ALA A 719 21.81 -10.55 -11.44
N ALA A 720 22.82 -10.48 -12.30
CA ALA A 720 24.21 -10.53 -11.84
C ALA A 720 24.53 -9.25 -11.06
N ALA A 721 25.26 -9.34 -9.95
CA ALA A 721 25.63 -8.16 -9.17
C ALA A 721 26.43 -7.11 -9.97
N THR A 722 27.05 -7.48 -11.09
CA THR A 722 27.76 -6.56 -11.99
C THR A 722 26.86 -5.91 -13.06
N THR A 723 25.53 -5.93 -12.89
CA THR A 723 24.61 -5.39 -13.91
C THR A 723 24.47 -3.88 -13.72
N PRO A 724 24.74 -3.04 -14.74
CA PRO A 724 24.69 -1.59 -14.58
C PRO A 724 23.34 -1.09 -14.05
N VAL A 725 23.43 -0.10 -13.16
CA VAL A 725 22.39 0.72 -12.50
C VAL A 725 21.40 -0.04 -11.61
N SER A 726 21.07 -1.27 -11.99
CA SER A 726 20.08 -2.15 -11.36
C SER A 726 20.69 -3.23 -10.47
N GLY A 727 21.99 -3.49 -10.59
CA GLY A 727 22.72 -4.50 -9.83
C GLY A 727 22.00 -5.85 -9.83
N SER A 728 21.69 -6.35 -8.64
CA SER A 728 21.05 -7.66 -8.44
C SER A 728 19.52 -7.66 -8.66
N LEU A 729 18.88 -6.51 -8.88
CA LEU A 729 17.42 -6.41 -9.01
C LEU A 729 16.87 -7.17 -10.23
N ALA A 730 15.61 -7.60 -10.15
CA ALA A 730 14.88 -8.09 -11.31
C ALA A 730 14.78 -6.99 -12.39
N ARG A 731 15.29 -7.25 -13.60
CA ARG A 731 15.19 -6.34 -14.75
C ARG A 731 13.93 -6.62 -15.57
N ARG A 732 13.35 -5.57 -16.17
CA ARG A 732 12.32 -5.68 -17.21
C ARG A 732 12.59 -4.62 -18.28
N SER A 733 13.15 -5.04 -19.43
CA SER A 733 13.42 -4.12 -20.54
C SER A 733 12.11 -3.65 -21.19
N THR A 734 11.98 -2.34 -21.35
CA THR A 734 10.92 -1.66 -22.13
C THR A 734 10.93 -2.14 -23.58
N ALA A 735 12.08 -2.10 -24.26
CA ALA A 735 12.25 -2.59 -25.63
C ALA A 735 11.89 -4.08 -25.80
N ALA A 736 12.15 -4.92 -24.80
CA ALA A 736 11.72 -6.33 -24.83
C ALA A 736 10.20 -6.48 -24.63
N HIS A 737 9.58 -5.61 -23.84
CA HIS A 737 8.13 -5.58 -23.66
C HIS A 737 7.42 -5.05 -24.92
N ALA A 738 7.96 -4.02 -25.57
CA ALA A 738 7.47 -3.46 -26.83
C ALA A 738 7.29 -4.50 -27.95
N ARG A 739 8.17 -5.50 -28.01
CA ARG A 739 8.08 -6.62 -28.97
C ARG A 739 6.91 -7.57 -28.72
N ARG A 740 6.37 -7.61 -27.49
CA ARG A 740 5.22 -8.45 -27.09
C ARG A 740 3.92 -7.64 -27.02
N LEU A 741 4.03 -6.36 -26.70
CA LEU A 741 2.92 -5.42 -26.49
C LEU A 741 3.20 -4.16 -27.33
N PRO A 742 2.71 -4.10 -28.59
CA PRO A 742 3.03 -3.02 -29.51
C PRO A 742 2.61 -1.65 -28.93
N PRO A 743 3.53 -0.69 -28.72
CA PRO A 743 3.23 0.51 -27.94
C PRO A 743 2.09 1.36 -28.51
N VAL A 744 2.03 1.54 -29.83
CA VAL A 744 0.96 2.30 -30.51
C VAL A 744 -0.41 1.66 -30.25
N ALA A 745 -0.52 0.34 -30.40
CA ALA A 745 -1.77 -0.38 -30.16
C ALA A 745 -2.18 -0.34 -28.67
N TYR A 746 -1.21 -0.40 -27.75
CA TYR A 746 -1.46 -0.28 -26.31
C TYR A 746 -1.92 1.15 -25.93
N ALA A 747 -1.26 2.19 -26.43
CA ALA A 747 -1.67 3.59 -26.23
C ALA A 747 -3.10 3.85 -26.76
N GLN A 748 -3.44 3.24 -27.90
CA GLN A 748 -4.76 3.35 -28.52
C GLN A 748 -5.85 2.52 -27.85
N LEU A 749 -5.55 1.62 -26.90
CA LEU A 749 -6.57 0.83 -26.22
C LEU A 749 -7.70 1.72 -25.68
N PRO A 750 -8.98 1.32 -25.88
CA PRO A 750 -10.10 2.04 -25.33
C PRO A 750 -10.02 2.01 -23.79
N PRO A 751 -10.55 3.05 -23.12
CA PRO A 751 -10.62 3.11 -21.67
C PRO A 751 -11.34 1.91 -21.01
#